data_AF-A0A7K4CPE8-F1
#
_entry.id   AF-A0A7K4CPE8-F1
#
_cell.length_a   1.000
_cell.length_b   1.000
_cell.length_c   1.000
_cell.angle_alpha   90.00
_cell.angle_beta   90.00
_cell.angle_gamma   90.00
#
_symmetry.space_group_name_H-M   'P 1'
#
loop_
_entity.id
_entity.type
_entity.pdbx_description
1 polymer ?
#
loop_
_entity_poly.entity_id
_entity_poly.type
_entity_poly.pdbx_seq_one_letter_code
_entity_poly.pdbx_strand_id
1 'polypeptide(L)'
;MNRKLLFTAINFTIVGASIACVLAFFDLIARYLVPNIWFWATIIIGLLLESEFFQWVKKSKRSGTADLLFIFFMFFLVFLITNDLFTGLLGAFAMYLIIGAAELKGHQVINKVIYISTITYNVMFFASLVDFLIKLAGLQEIGLLDKAFSVSFWLILALGFVFFGRKYIVVWRFMSPQYITLAIFLLAWVLIATIGSLARIDIFAARLIYPVLIISNILMYLGTGFLIDKFLGVKPLKKIDPVRARVLQSVVDRVKERIGLRGKVKIGYGDYPIINAMAYGPFFDKRICVIAPASMPIPEDELEAIVAHELGHVKLHHPAKLLLISTADIAIRWPLDIPATYYDFAFGRKFLILGFDVGILGFIILNLAIFAFLYIFIRIMEANADFIVKRAGLGTQLAKALYTLESFYALGQQVGLNVMLLADEKIDEDHDMLQYIDAAREIHKQLVLPPRSIAFATLLNSHPPTFLRIANMLLPPDGEIPARQVAILPAKFLRRKESRSFSSKVAPVLPAFDAITRTKFVAQFSRRVGNDLPGFLEGIQLHGNKALLLENTALAMRKADDMTRIVQVERIAYRDTITTPYVYVARVWDDAGASTVELVPDDHEFSIFRMADHYRLKKLGECTVTRIPPAEMKKLVVEIDGAGNTREVKYPALRNQLTRELIAALDGKTVFIDDKEAIDVARCTRVTIAEKLPGYGLVLEMHGSSTARTEKLGNLRVSLGRLAMSFHEDEKYVERYNRFFSWCVAAKPWLHLFLKKPVNGTFYCTVTALEPGKAISIIDRFGKASTFPFKELDAILLDHSSVELKAREQDSLLQKIAVAISTARHKIPWVPRW
;
A
#
# COMPACT_ATOMS: atom_id res chain seq x y z
N MET A 1 0.42 21.89 -33.65
CA MET A 1 -0.70 21.20 -34.33
C MET A 1 -1.90 21.16 -33.40
N ASN A 2 -3.06 21.69 -33.81
CA ASN A 2 -4.24 21.81 -32.95
C ASN A 2 -4.76 20.40 -32.60
N ARG A 3 -4.52 19.94 -31.36
CA ARG A 3 -4.87 18.59 -30.87
C ARG A 3 -6.34 18.25 -31.11
N LYS A 4 -7.22 19.26 -31.11
CA LYS A 4 -8.64 19.10 -31.45
C LYS A 4 -8.87 18.75 -32.91
N LEU A 5 -8.18 19.44 -33.83
CA LEU A 5 -8.30 19.18 -35.28
C LEU A 5 -7.76 17.79 -35.63
N LEU A 6 -6.62 17.41 -35.03
CA LEU A 6 -6.04 16.07 -35.17
C LEU A 6 -6.97 14.99 -34.60
N PHE A 7 -7.54 15.21 -33.41
CA PHE A 7 -8.50 14.30 -32.82
C PHE A 7 -9.75 14.14 -33.67
N THR A 8 -10.35 15.24 -34.14
CA THR A 8 -11.52 15.18 -35.03
C THR A 8 -11.18 14.47 -36.33
N ALA A 9 -10.00 14.69 -36.92
CA ALA A 9 -9.58 13.99 -38.13
C ALA A 9 -9.37 12.48 -37.88
N ILE A 10 -8.70 12.10 -36.78
CA ILE A 10 -8.49 10.71 -36.41
C ILE A 10 -9.82 10.02 -36.12
N ASN A 11 -10.70 10.63 -35.32
CA ASN A 11 -12.01 10.08 -35.01
C ASN A 11 -12.89 9.98 -36.25
N PHE A 12 -12.90 10.97 -37.13
CA PHE A 12 -13.64 10.91 -38.39
C PHE A 12 -13.12 9.76 -39.27
N THR A 13 -11.80 9.53 -39.29
CA THR A 13 -11.18 8.42 -40.02
C THR A 13 -11.53 7.07 -39.39
N ILE A 14 -11.46 6.95 -38.05
CA ILE A 14 -11.79 5.72 -37.31
C ILE A 14 -13.28 5.40 -37.44
N VAL A 15 -14.17 6.38 -37.27
CA VAL A 15 -15.62 6.23 -37.43
C VAL A 15 -15.95 5.90 -38.88
N GLY A 16 -15.34 6.58 -39.85
CA GLY A 16 -15.50 6.26 -41.26
C GLY A 16 -15.04 4.84 -41.60
N ALA A 17 -13.88 4.42 -41.10
CA ALA A 17 -13.36 3.06 -41.25
C ALA A 17 -14.24 2.02 -40.52
N SER A 18 -14.78 2.37 -39.35
CA SER A 18 -15.65 1.49 -38.57
C SER A 18 -17.00 1.30 -39.27
N ILE A 19 -17.58 2.37 -39.80
CA ILE A 19 -18.81 2.31 -40.60
C ILE A 19 -18.56 1.52 -41.89
N ALA A 20 -17.45 1.78 -42.59
CA ALA A 20 -17.08 1.02 -43.78
C ALA A 20 -16.87 -0.47 -43.46
N CYS A 21 -16.25 -0.81 -42.34
CA CYS A 21 -16.08 -2.18 -41.87
C CYS A 21 -17.41 -2.81 -41.46
N VAL A 22 -18.29 -2.07 -40.79
CA VAL A 22 -19.64 -2.54 -40.42
C VAL A 22 -20.47 -2.80 -41.66
N LEU A 23 -20.39 -1.97 -42.69
CA LEU A 23 -21.10 -2.16 -43.95
C LEU A 23 -20.49 -3.31 -44.78
N ALA A 24 -19.17 -3.42 -44.83
CA ALA A 24 -18.48 -4.49 -45.55
C ALA A 24 -18.66 -5.88 -44.92
N PHE A 25 -18.85 -5.95 -43.60
CA PHE A 25 -19.00 -7.18 -42.84
C PHE A 25 -20.34 -7.26 -42.10
N PHE A 26 -21.37 -6.56 -42.58
CA PHE A 26 -22.66 -6.40 -41.89
C PHE A 26 -23.28 -7.75 -41.52
N ASP A 27 -23.30 -8.67 -42.47
CA ASP A 27 -23.84 -10.03 -42.28
C ASP A 27 -23.07 -10.84 -41.24
N LEU A 28 -21.75 -10.68 -41.18
CA LEU A 28 -20.90 -11.33 -40.18
C LEU A 28 -21.15 -10.74 -38.79
N ILE A 29 -21.23 -9.41 -38.70
CA ILE A 29 -21.43 -8.68 -37.44
C ILE A 29 -22.83 -8.97 -36.88
N ALA A 30 -23.86 -8.91 -37.72
CA ALA A 30 -25.25 -9.16 -37.32
C ALA A 30 -25.47 -10.60 -36.85
N ARG A 31 -24.82 -11.59 -37.49
CA ARG A 31 -24.99 -13.01 -37.12
C ARG A 31 -24.15 -13.43 -35.91
N TYR A 32 -22.94 -12.91 -35.75
CA TYR A 32 -21.98 -13.43 -34.76
C TYR A 32 -21.64 -12.47 -33.61
N LEU A 33 -21.64 -11.15 -33.84
CA LEU A 33 -21.23 -10.16 -32.83
C LEU A 33 -22.42 -9.55 -32.09
N VAL A 34 -23.51 -9.22 -32.78
CA VAL A 34 -24.71 -8.62 -32.16
C VAL A 34 -25.34 -9.50 -31.07
N PRO A 35 -25.41 -10.84 -31.20
CA PRO A 35 -25.90 -11.70 -30.12
C PRO A 35 -24.93 -11.83 -28.93
N ASN A 36 -23.66 -11.44 -29.10
CA ASN A 36 -22.62 -11.64 -28.09
C ASN A 36 -22.65 -10.50 -27.05
N ILE A 37 -22.95 -10.83 -25.79
CA ILE A 37 -23.00 -9.85 -24.68
C ILE A 37 -21.66 -9.13 -24.48
N TRP A 38 -20.53 -9.78 -24.78
CA TRP A 38 -19.20 -9.20 -24.64
C TRP A 38 -18.88 -8.17 -25.72
N PHE A 39 -19.49 -8.28 -26.90
CA PHE A 39 -19.43 -7.25 -27.92
C PHE A 39 -20.05 -5.95 -27.38
N TRP A 40 -21.26 -6.04 -26.82
CA TRP A 40 -21.92 -4.89 -26.21
C TRP A 40 -21.16 -4.34 -24.99
N ALA A 41 -20.60 -5.20 -24.15
CA ALA A 41 -19.74 -4.77 -23.04
C ALA A 41 -18.51 -3.97 -23.55
N THR A 42 -17.85 -4.47 -24.60
CA THR A 42 -16.69 -3.80 -25.23
C THR A 42 -17.09 -2.44 -25.80
N ILE A 43 -18.23 -2.35 -26.50
CA ILE A 43 -18.75 -1.09 -27.06
C ILE A 43 -19.10 -0.10 -25.94
N ILE A 44 -19.82 -0.52 -24.90
CA ILE A 44 -20.20 0.35 -23.77
C ILE A 44 -18.94 0.89 -23.10
N ILE A 45 -17.96 0.04 -22.80
CA ILE A 45 -16.72 0.47 -22.15
C ILE A 45 -15.87 1.32 -23.09
N GLY A 46 -15.87 1.01 -24.39
CA GLY A 46 -15.22 1.81 -25.43
C GLY A 46 -15.79 3.22 -25.52
N LEU A 47 -17.13 3.38 -25.49
CA LEU A 47 -17.78 4.69 -25.44
C LEU A 47 -17.44 5.47 -24.16
N LEU A 48 -17.38 4.77 -23.02
CA LEU A 48 -16.94 5.38 -21.76
C LEU A 48 -15.46 5.80 -21.82
N LEU A 49 -14.59 4.99 -22.43
CA LEU A 49 -13.19 5.29 -22.62
C LEU A 49 -12.98 6.43 -23.61
N GLU A 50 -13.73 6.49 -24.71
CA GLU A 50 -13.71 7.61 -25.66
C GLU A 50 -14.13 8.90 -24.96
N SER A 51 -15.13 8.84 -24.07
CA SER A 51 -15.51 9.99 -23.27
C SER A 51 -14.37 10.47 -22.37
N GLU A 52 -13.59 9.56 -21.77
CA GLU A 52 -12.39 9.92 -20.98
C GLU A 52 -11.26 10.43 -21.88
N PHE A 53 -11.06 9.82 -23.05
CA PHE A 53 -10.03 10.22 -24.00
C PHE A 53 -10.31 11.61 -24.60
N PHE A 54 -11.56 11.93 -24.91
CA PHE A 54 -11.98 13.27 -25.30
C PHE A 54 -11.66 14.29 -24.19
N GLN A 55 -11.90 13.92 -22.94
CA GLN A 55 -11.52 14.75 -21.79
C GLN A 55 -10.00 14.87 -21.67
N TRP A 56 -9.24 13.79 -21.94
CA TRP A 56 -7.78 13.82 -21.98
C TRP A 56 -7.24 14.73 -23.10
N VAL A 57 -7.74 14.63 -24.33
CA VAL A 57 -7.35 15.49 -25.45
C VAL A 57 -7.66 16.96 -25.14
N LYS A 58 -8.79 17.23 -24.48
CA LYS A 58 -9.19 18.58 -24.07
C LYS A 58 -8.35 19.12 -22.90
N LYS A 59 -7.86 18.27 -22.00
CA LYS A 59 -7.32 18.64 -20.66
C LYS A 59 -5.94 18.07 -20.33
N SER A 60 -5.23 17.48 -21.29
CA SER A 60 -3.91 16.86 -21.13
C SER A 60 -3.69 15.89 -19.95
N LYS A 61 -4.73 15.46 -19.20
CA LYS A 61 -4.62 14.59 -18.02
C LYS A 61 -5.54 13.38 -18.09
N ARG A 62 -4.94 12.22 -17.87
CA ARG A 62 -5.58 10.90 -17.78
C ARG A 62 -6.24 10.78 -16.40
N SER A 63 -7.51 10.39 -16.34
CA SER A 63 -8.16 10.17 -15.05
C SER A 63 -7.79 8.79 -14.49
N GLY A 64 -7.70 8.62 -13.17
CA GLY A 64 -7.48 7.28 -12.60
C GLY A 64 -8.58 6.26 -12.94
N THR A 65 -9.77 6.74 -13.33
CA THR A 65 -10.83 5.91 -13.91
C THR A 65 -10.55 5.52 -15.36
N ALA A 66 -9.85 6.35 -16.13
CA ALA A 66 -9.47 6.04 -17.50
C ALA A 66 -8.51 4.85 -17.56
N ASP A 67 -7.63 4.69 -16.57
CA ASP A 67 -6.73 3.53 -16.45
C ASP A 67 -7.51 2.23 -16.30
N LEU A 68 -8.45 2.22 -15.36
CA LEU A 68 -9.29 1.07 -15.11
C LEU A 68 -10.19 0.75 -16.31
N LEU A 69 -10.76 1.77 -16.96
CA LEU A 69 -11.53 1.59 -18.20
C LEU A 69 -10.66 1.10 -19.34
N PHE A 70 -9.43 1.57 -19.47
CA PHE A 70 -8.50 1.10 -20.48
C PHE A 70 -8.17 -0.37 -20.26
N ILE A 71 -7.87 -0.77 -19.02
CA ILE A 71 -7.65 -2.18 -18.64
C ILE A 71 -8.89 -3.02 -18.99
N PHE A 72 -10.09 -2.59 -18.58
CA PHE A 72 -11.32 -3.32 -18.90
C PHE A 72 -11.62 -3.37 -20.39
N PHE A 73 -11.43 -2.26 -21.11
CA PHE A 73 -11.64 -2.18 -22.55
C PHE A 73 -10.72 -3.15 -23.28
N MET A 74 -9.42 -3.11 -22.97
CA MET A 74 -8.43 -4.03 -23.51
C MET A 74 -8.74 -5.49 -23.16
N PHE A 75 -9.17 -5.75 -21.93
CA PHE A 75 -9.60 -7.08 -21.50
C PHE A 75 -10.76 -7.61 -22.34
N PHE A 76 -11.85 -6.85 -22.46
CA PHE A 76 -13.03 -7.30 -23.21
C PHE A 76 -12.76 -7.37 -24.71
N LEU A 77 -11.94 -6.46 -25.26
CA LEU A 77 -11.54 -6.48 -26.66
C LEU A 77 -10.76 -7.76 -26.99
N VAL A 78 -9.73 -8.08 -26.21
CA VAL A 78 -8.93 -9.29 -26.41
C VAL A 78 -9.77 -10.55 -26.14
N PHE A 79 -10.61 -10.53 -25.10
CA PHE A 79 -11.50 -11.63 -24.78
C PHE A 79 -12.54 -11.88 -25.88
N LEU A 80 -13.09 -10.83 -26.50
CA LEU A 80 -14.03 -10.94 -27.62
C LEU A 80 -13.41 -11.65 -28.82
N ILE A 81 -12.14 -11.38 -29.11
CA ILE A 81 -11.40 -11.97 -30.23
C ILE A 81 -11.02 -13.42 -29.92
N THR A 82 -10.49 -13.67 -28.72
CA THR A 82 -9.86 -14.95 -28.37
C THR A 82 -10.80 -15.95 -27.72
N ASN A 83 -11.92 -15.47 -27.16
CA ASN A 83 -12.85 -16.21 -26.31
C ASN A 83 -12.15 -16.95 -25.14
N ASP A 84 -11.01 -16.45 -24.69
CA ASP A 84 -10.23 -17.00 -23.58
C ASP A 84 -10.00 -15.95 -22.48
N LEU A 85 -10.47 -16.27 -21.27
CA LEU A 85 -10.45 -15.37 -20.13
C LEU A 85 -9.02 -14.98 -19.73
N PHE A 86 -8.09 -15.93 -19.80
CA PHE A 86 -6.72 -15.71 -19.36
C PHE A 86 -5.96 -14.83 -20.35
N THR A 87 -6.12 -15.06 -21.65
CA THR A 87 -5.58 -14.23 -22.73
C THR A 87 -6.11 -12.80 -22.66
N GLY A 88 -7.41 -12.63 -22.37
CA GLY A 88 -8.00 -11.31 -22.11
C GLY A 88 -7.30 -10.57 -20.95
N LEU A 89 -7.08 -11.25 -19.81
CA LEU A 89 -6.39 -10.67 -18.66
C LEU A 89 -4.94 -10.32 -18.99
N LEU A 90 -4.20 -11.24 -19.62
CA LEU A 90 -2.81 -11.04 -20.00
C LEU A 90 -2.65 -9.87 -20.96
N GLY A 91 -3.50 -9.76 -21.97
CA GLY A 91 -3.48 -8.65 -22.93
C GLY A 91 -3.71 -7.30 -22.25
N ALA A 92 -4.72 -7.22 -21.37
CA ALA A 92 -5.02 -6.00 -20.63
C ALA A 92 -3.84 -5.53 -19.77
N PHE A 93 -3.24 -6.43 -18.98
CA PHE A 93 -2.08 -6.09 -18.16
C PHE A 93 -0.83 -5.81 -19.00
N ALA A 94 -0.55 -6.58 -20.05
CA ALA A 94 0.60 -6.38 -20.93
C ALA A 94 0.58 -4.99 -21.58
N MET A 95 -0.58 -4.55 -22.08
CA MET A 95 -0.74 -3.23 -22.68
C MET A 95 -0.71 -2.10 -21.64
N TYR A 96 -1.31 -2.29 -20.48
CA TYR A 96 -1.27 -1.29 -19.40
C TYR A 96 0.16 -1.07 -18.87
N LEU A 97 0.93 -2.14 -18.70
CA LEU A 97 2.31 -2.07 -18.21
C LEU A 97 3.24 -1.30 -19.16
N ILE A 98 2.99 -1.31 -20.48
CA ILE A 98 3.74 -0.47 -21.43
C ILE A 98 3.56 1.02 -21.11
N ILE A 99 2.33 1.42 -20.76
CA ILE A 99 2.06 2.81 -20.38
C ILE A 99 2.71 3.13 -19.04
N GLY A 100 2.60 2.25 -18.05
CA GLY A 100 3.26 2.41 -16.75
C GLY A 100 4.79 2.50 -16.84
N ALA A 101 5.40 1.75 -17.77
CA ALA A 101 6.84 1.81 -18.03
C ALA A 101 7.29 3.17 -18.60
N ALA A 102 6.42 3.81 -19.41
CA ALA A 102 6.69 5.14 -19.93
C ALA A 102 6.53 6.23 -18.85
N GLU A 103 5.50 6.12 -18.00
CA GLU A 103 5.20 7.09 -16.94
C GLU A 103 6.27 7.09 -15.83
N LEU A 104 6.80 5.92 -15.47
CA LEU A 104 7.72 5.78 -14.34
C LEU A 104 9.20 5.84 -14.72
N LYS A 105 9.52 6.32 -15.93
CA LYS A 105 10.89 6.36 -16.48
C LYS A 105 11.90 7.06 -15.56
N GLY A 106 11.46 8.05 -14.78
CA GLY A 106 12.29 8.81 -13.84
C GLY A 106 12.67 8.09 -12.54
N HIS A 107 12.03 6.98 -12.17
CA HIS A 107 12.29 6.28 -10.91
C HIS A 107 13.37 5.20 -11.06
N GLN A 108 14.45 5.24 -10.29
CA GLN A 108 15.61 4.36 -10.48
C GLN A 108 15.30 2.84 -10.37
N VAL A 109 14.54 2.43 -9.35
CA VAL A 109 14.25 1.02 -9.06
C VAL A 109 12.91 0.59 -9.63
N ILE A 110 11.84 1.35 -9.39
CA ILE A 110 10.47 1.02 -9.82
C ILE A 110 10.39 0.86 -11.33
N ASN A 111 11.04 1.75 -12.10
CA ASN A 111 11.05 1.68 -13.56
C ASN A 111 11.58 0.33 -14.06
N LYS A 112 12.70 -0.14 -13.50
CA LYS A 112 13.31 -1.42 -13.87
C LYS A 112 12.42 -2.60 -13.51
N VAL A 113 11.77 -2.57 -12.34
CA VAL A 113 10.79 -3.61 -11.95
C VAL A 113 9.63 -3.65 -12.95
N ILE A 114 9.12 -2.48 -13.36
CA ILE A 114 8.03 -2.40 -14.34
C ILE A 114 8.48 -2.88 -15.73
N TYR A 115 9.71 -2.61 -16.16
CA TYR A 115 10.24 -3.19 -17.40
C TYR A 115 10.30 -4.72 -17.34
N ILE A 116 10.76 -5.30 -16.23
CA ILE A 116 10.78 -6.76 -16.04
C ILE A 116 9.37 -7.32 -16.18
N SER A 117 8.39 -6.73 -15.49
CA SER A 117 6.99 -7.14 -15.59
C SER A 117 6.44 -6.95 -17.01
N THR A 118 6.72 -5.82 -17.65
CA THR A 118 6.25 -5.52 -19.02
C THR A 118 6.75 -6.57 -20.00
N ILE A 119 8.05 -6.88 -19.99
CA ILE A 119 8.65 -7.89 -20.88
C ILE A 119 8.01 -9.26 -20.60
N THR A 120 7.91 -9.65 -19.34
CA THR A 120 7.38 -10.97 -18.95
C THR A 120 5.93 -11.16 -19.36
N TYR A 121 5.06 -10.18 -19.08
CA TYR A 121 3.65 -10.23 -19.48
C TYR A 121 3.46 -10.18 -21.00
N ASN A 122 4.27 -9.39 -21.71
CA ASN A 122 4.21 -9.35 -23.18
C ASN A 122 4.64 -10.68 -23.79
N VAL A 123 5.68 -11.35 -23.29
CA VAL A 123 6.07 -12.70 -23.76
C VAL A 123 4.92 -13.69 -23.60
N MET A 124 4.23 -13.71 -22.45
CA MET A 124 3.08 -14.58 -22.23
C MET A 124 1.89 -14.21 -23.14
N PHE A 125 1.62 -12.91 -23.33
CA PHE A 125 0.53 -12.44 -24.17
C PHE A 125 0.76 -12.74 -25.67
N PHE A 126 1.97 -12.56 -26.18
CA PHE A 126 2.30 -12.95 -27.55
C PHE A 126 2.24 -14.47 -27.71
N ALA A 127 2.67 -15.24 -26.71
CA ALA A 127 2.55 -16.68 -26.73
C ALA A 127 1.07 -17.13 -26.82
N SER A 128 0.17 -16.52 -26.04
CA SER A 128 -1.26 -16.81 -26.11
C SER A 128 -1.89 -16.41 -27.45
N LEU A 129 -1.45 -15.29 -28.04
CA LEU A 129 -1.94 -14.87 -29.35
C LEU A 129 -1.51 -15.85 -30.44
N VAL A 130 -0.28 -16.36 -30.39
CA VAL A 130 0.20 -17.38 -31.33
C VAL A 130 -0.59 -18.68 -31.18
N ASP A 131 -0.84 -19.15 -29.96
CA ASP A 131 -1.69 -20.33 -29.72
C ASP A 131 -3.10 -20.13 -30.29
N PHE A 132 -3.69 -18.95 -30.09
CA PHE A 132 -4.98 -18.60 -30.67
C PHE A 132 -4.96 -18.66 -32.21
N LEU A 133 -3.92 -18.13 -32.86
CA LEU A 133 -3.78 -18.17 -34.32
C LEU A 133 -3.58 -19.60 -34.86
N ILE A 134 -2.79 -20.43 -34.16
CA ILE A 134 -2.60 -21.84 -34.49
C ILE A 134 -3.94 -22.58 -34.43
N LYS A 135 -4.71 -22.34 -33.37
CA LYS A 135 -6.05 -22.93 -33.18
C LYS A 135 -7.02 -22.49 -34.27
N LEU A 136 -6.99 -21.20 -34.64
CA LEU A 136 -7.81 -20.67 -35.73
C LEU A 136 -7.45 -21.27 -37.09
N ALA A 137 -6.16 -21.55 -37.32
CA ALA A 137 -5.66 -22.21 -38.52
C ALA A 137 -5.93 -23.73 -38.56
N GLY A 138 -6.53 -24.31 -37.51
CA GLY A 138 -6.75 -25.76 -37.40
C GLY A 138 -5.47 -26.58 -37.28
N LEU A 139 -4.35 -25.96 -36.90
CA LEU A 139 -3.07 -26.62 -36.70
C LEU A 139 -3.00 -27.27 -35.31
N GLN A 140 -2.09 -28.23 -35.14
CA GLN A 140 -1.89 -28.90 -33.86
C GLN A 140 -1.46 -27.90 -32.78
N GLU A 141 -2.19 -27.86 -31.66
CA GLU A 141 -1.90 -26.98 -30.52
C GLU A 141 -0.51 -27.29 -29.94
N ILE A 142 0.30 -26.24 -29.75
CA ILE A 142 1.68 -26.35 -29.24
C ILE A 142 1.73 -26.00 -27.74
N GLY A 143 0.71 -25.32 -27.20
CA GLY A 143 0.64 -24.90 -25.79
C GLY A 143 1.73 -23.91 -25.43
N LEU A 144 1.97 -22.91 -26.29
CA LEU A 144 3.02 -21.92 -26.12
C LEU A 144 2.79 -21.04 -24.90
N LEU A 145 1.54 -20.71 -24.57
CA LEU A 145 1.16 -19.96 -23.38
C LEU A 145 1.55 -20.71 -22.10
N ASP A 146 1.20 -21.99 -22.01
CA ASP A 146 1.49 -22.82 -20.84
C ASP A 146 3.00 -22.96 -20.61
N LYS A 147 3.76 -23.12 -21.71
CA LYS A 147 5.23 -23.11 -21.70
C LYS A 147 5.77 -21.75 -21.26
N ALA A 148 5.28 -20.66 -21.85
CA ALA A 148 5.72 -19.28 -21.55
C ALA A 148 5.44 -18.91 -20.09
N PHE A 149 4.27 -19.24 -19.56
CA PHE A 149 3.94 -19.04 -18.14
C PHE A 149 4.86 -19.85 -17.24
N SER A 150 5.09 -21.12 -17.57
CA SER A 150 5.95 -22.00 -16.76
C SER A 150 7.41 -21.55 -16.71
N VAL A 151 7.91 -20.87 -17.75
CA VAL A 151 9.27 -20.31 -17.75
C VAL A 151 9.33 -18.84 -17.33
N SER A 152 8.19 -18.19 -17.10
CA SER A 152 8.12 -16.75 -16.79
C SER A 152 8.93 -16.36 -15.54
N PHE A 153 8.96 -17.20 -14.50
CA PHE A 153 9.77 -16.97 -13.31
C PHE A 153 11.28 -16.97 -13.61
N TRP A 154 11.73 -17.83 -14.51
CA TRP A 154 13.13 -17.87 -14.96
C TRP A 154 13.48 -16.65 -15.80
N LEU A 155 12.53 -16.17 -16.61
CA LEU A 155 12.67 -14.92 -17.35
C LEU A 155 12.78 -13.71 -16.39
N ILE A 156 11.92 -13.62 -15.37
CA ILE A 156 12.00 -12.58 -14.32
C ILE A 156 13.37 -12.61 -13.64
N LEU A 157 13.87 -13.80 -13.30
CA LEU A 157 15.17 -13.97 -12.68
C LEU A 157 16.32 -13.47 -13.58
N ALA A 158 16.32 -13.87 -14.86
CA ALA A 158 17.31 -13.46 -15.83
C ALA A 158 17.28 -11.93 -16.05
N LEU A 159 16.09 -11.37 -16.26
CA LEU A 159 15.91 -9.93 -16.42
C LEU A 159 16.31 -9.15 -15.16
N GLY A 160 16.09 -9.70 -13.96
CA GLY A 160 16.59 -9.13 -12.70
C GLY A 160 18.10 -8.90 -12.73
N PHE A 161 18.89 -9.89 -13.18
CA PHE A 161 20.33 -9.71 -13.38
C PHE A 161 20.68 -8.75 -14.51
N VAL A 162 19.90 -8.72 -15.61
CA VAL A 162 20.12 -7.76 -16.72
C VAL A 162 19.93 -6.31 -16.25
N PHE A 163 18.85 -6.02 -15.51
CA PHE A 163 18.51 -4.65 -15.11
C PHE A 163 19.25 -4.14 -13.87
N PHE A 164 19.54 -5.03 -12.90
CA PHE A 164 20.15 -4.65 -11.62
C PHE A 164 21.60 -5.15 -11.44
N GLY A 165 22.12 -5.96 -12.37
CA GLY A 165 23.49 -6.45 -12.35
C GLY A 165 23.82 -7.20 -11.06
N ARG A 166 25.01 -6.92 -10.49
CA ARG A 166 25.48 -7.57 -9.25
C ARG A 166 24.59 -7.28 -8.04
N LYS A 167 23.84 -6.18 -8.00
CA LYS A 167 22.96 -5.86 -6.86
C LYS A 167 21.84 -6.88 -6.69
N TYR A 168 21.38 -7.45 -7.81
CA TYR A 168 20.36 -8.50 -7.80
C TYR A 168 20.83 -9.78 -7.11
N ILE A 169 22.15 -9.97 -6.92
CA ILE A 169 22.66 -11.16 -6.23
C ILE A 169 22.08 -11.29 -4.82
N VAL A 170 21.85 -10.17 -4.13
CA VAL A 170 21.31 -10.19 -2.76
C VAL A 170 19.87 -10.71 -2.80
N VAL A 171 19.03 -10.16 -3.68
CA VAL A 171 17.65 -10.64 -3.89
C VAL A 171 17.64 -12.12 -4.30
N TRP A 172 18.50 -12.50 -5.24
CA TRP A 172 18.65 -13.90 -5.66
C TRP A 172 19.04 -14.82 -4.51
N ARG A 173 19.99 -14.42 -3.65
CA ARG A 173 20.40 -15.22 -2.49
C ARG A 173 19.23 -15.46 -1.54
N PHE A 174 18.43 -14.43 -1.24
CA PHE A 174 17.24 -14.57 -0.38
C PHE A 174 16.14 -15.44 -0.98
N MET A 175 15.95 -15.38 -2.29
CA MET A 175 14.95 -16.18 -3.00
C MET A 175 15.48 -17.52 -3.51
N SER A 176 16.78 -17.81 -3.30
CA SER A 176 17.46 -18.96 -3.88
C SER A 176 16.90 -20.30 -3.44
N PRO A 177 16.48 -20.54 -2.18
CA PRO A 177 15.88 -21.82 -1.81
C PRO A 177 14.62 -22.12 -2.62
N GLN A 178 13.78 -21.10 -2.87
CA GLN A 178 12.58 -21.24 -3.70
C GLN A 178 12.96 -21.53 -5.15
N TYR A 179 13.94 -20.82 -5.72
CA TYR A 179 14.42 -21.08 -7.08
C TYR A 179 15.01 -22.48 -7.24
N ILE A 180 15.74 -22.98 -6.26
CA ILE A 180 16.32 -24.33 -6.31
C ILE A 180 15.22 -25.38 -6.27
N THR A 181 14.23 -25.22 -5.40
CA THR A 181 13.06 -26.13 -5.37
C THR A 181 12.35 -26.13 -6.72
N LEU A 182 12.12 -24.95 -7.31
CA LEU A 182 11.51 -24.83 -8.64
C LEU A 182 12.39 -25.45 -9.74
N ALA A 183 13.71 -25.33 -9.66
CA ALA A 183 14.65 -25.97 -10.60
C ALA A 183 14.57 -27.49 -10.51
N ILE A 184 14.52 -28.03 -9.28
CA ILE A 184 14.45 -29.47 -9.04
C ILE A 184 13.10 -30.03 -9.51
N PHE A 185 12.01 -29.30 -9.31
CA PHE A 185 10.70 -29.69 -9.84
C PHE A 185 10.68 -29.70 -11.36
N LEU A 186 11.29 -28.70 -12.01
CA LEU A 186 11.46 -28.69 -13.45
C LEU A 186 12.32 -29.86 -13.92
N LEU A 187 13.44 -30.14 -13.24
CA LEU A 187 14.32 -31.25 -13.57
C LEU A 187 13.63 -32.61 -13.39
N ALA A 188 12.82 -32.77 -12.34
CA ALA A 188 12.00 -33.96 -12.11
C ALA A 188 11.02 -34.20 -13.26
N TRP A 189 10.37 -33.13 -13.74
CA TRP A 189 9.51 -33.18 -14.92
C TRP A 189 10.28 -33.58 -16.18
N VAL A 190 11.42 -32.94 -16.45
CA VAL A 190 12.29 -33.27 -17.60
C VAL A 190 12.74 -34.73 -17.54
N LEU A 191 13.13 -35.22 -16.36
CA LEU A 191 13.53 -36.61 -16.15
C LEU A 191 12.39 -37.58 -16.45
N ILE A 192 11.20 -37.34 -15.89
CA ILE A 192 10.03 -38.19 -16.13
C ILE A 192 9.62 -38.16 -17.59
N ALA A 193 9.58 -36.99 -18.22
CA ALA A 193 9.26 -36.86 -19.64
C ALA A 193 10.26 -37.63 -20.53
N THR A 194 11.54 -37.58 -20.19
CA THR A 194 12.59 -38.34 -20.88
C THR A 194 12.41 -39.84 -20.70
N ILE A 195 12.17 -40.31 -19.47
CA ILE A 195 11.91 -41.73 -19.18
C ILE A 195 10.66 -42.21 -19.92
N GLY A 196 9.58 -41.42 -19.88
CA GLY A 196 8.35 -41.71 -20.60
C GLY A 196 8.54 -41.89 -22.09
N SER A 197 9.27 -40.96 -22.70
CA SER A 197 9.61 -41.01 -24.12
C SER A 197 10.43 -42.25 -24.46
N LEU A 198 11.45 -42.59 -23.65
CA LEU A 198 12.29 -43.77 -23.85
C LEU A 198 11.56 -45.09 -23.61
N ALA A 199 10.74 -45.17 -22.56
CA ALA A 199 10.00 -46.35 -22.15
C ALA A 199 8.67 -46.53 -22.91
N ARG A 200 8.27 -45.54 -23.73
CA ARG A 200 6.96 -45.47 -24.42
C ARG A 200 5.77 -45.59 -23.45
N ILE A 201 5.93 -45.04 -22.25
CA ILE A 201 4.89 -44.99 -21.23
C ILE A 201 4.26 -43.61 -21.28
N ASP A 202 2.92 -43.56 -21.25
CA ASP A 202 2.22 -42.30 -21.04
C ASP A 202 2.46 -41.81 -19.59
N ILE A 203 3.35 -40.83 -19.47
CA ILE A 203 3.75 -40.21 -18.21
C ILE A 203 2.58 -39.54 -17.48
N PHE A 204 1.55 -39.11 -18.21
CA PHE A 204 0.36 -38.49 -17.61
C PHE A 204 -0.56 -39.56 -17.05
N ALA A 205 -0.81 -40.63 -17.80
CA ALA A 205 -1.61 -41.76 -17.33
C ALA A 205 -0.98 -42.43 -16.10
N ALA A 206 0.35 -42.57 -16.08
CA ALA A 206 1.06 -43.23 -14.99
C ALA A 206 1.18 -42.37 -13.71
N ARG A 207 0.87 -41.06 -13.77
CA ARG A 207 0.90 -40.11 -12.64
C ARG A 207 2.20 -40.17 -11.82
N LEU A 208 3.32 -40.54 -12.45
CA LEU A 208 4.60 -40.76 -11.78
C LEU A 208 5.23 -39.49 -11.20
N ILE A 209 4.74 -38.32 -11.64
CA ILE A 209 5.24 -37.03 -11.14
C ILE A 209 5.00 -36.83 -9.64
N TYR A 210 3.85 -37.23 -9.11
CA TYR A 210 3.53 -37.01 -7.69
C TYR A 210 4.53 -37.67 -6.73
N PRO A 211 4.81 -38.99 -6.83
CA PRO A 211 5.79 -39.62 -5.96
C PRO A 211 7.20 -39.05 -6.15
N VAL A 212 7.59 -38.68 -7.39
CA VAL A 212 8.90 -38.06 -7.64
C VAL A 212 9.02 -36.68 -7.00
N LEU A 213 7.96 -35.85 -7.04
CA LEU A 213 7.95 -34.55 -6.36
C LEU A 213 7.95 -34.68 -4.84
N ILE A 214 7.25 -35.69 -4.29
CA ILE A 214 7.29 -36.01 -2.86
C ILE A 214 8.73 -36.39 -2.44
N ILE A 215 9.38 -37.28 -3.19
CA ILE A 215 10.78 -37.65 -2.94
C ILE A 215 11.69 -36.42 -3.06
N SER A 216 11.48 -35.59 -4.08
CA SER A 216 12.24 -34.35 -4.29
C SER A 216 12.10 -33.40 -3.10
N ASN A 217 10.90 -33.24 -2.54
CA ASN A 217 10.66 -32.44 -1.33
C ASN A 217 11.40 -32.98 -0.11
N ILE A 218 11.40 -34.30 0.08
CA ILE A 218 12.12 -34.95 1.18
C ILE A 218 13.64 -34.74 1.01
N LEU A 219 14.18 -34.99 -0.19
CA LEU A 219 15.59 -34.76 -0.49
C LEU A 219 15.99 -33.30 -0.27
N MET A 220 15.14 -32.36 -0.70
CA MET A 220 15.33 -30.94 -0.46
C MET A 220 15.39 -30.63 1.02
N TYR A 221 14.43 -31.12 1.81
CA TYR A 221 14.42 -30.96 3.27
C TYR A 221 15.71 -31.47 3.91
N LEU A 222 16.16 -32.68 3.54
CA LEU A 222 17.41 -33.26 4.06
C LEU A 222 18.65 -32.43 3.68
N GLY A 223 18.65 -31.85 2.48
CA GLY A 223 19.73 -30.99 1.98
C GLY A 223 19.67 -29.53 2.43
N THR A 224 18.56 -29.05 3.01
CA THR A 224 18.32 -27.62 3.29
C THR A 224 19.46 -26.95 4.05
N GLY A 225 20.00 -27.60 5.09
CA GLY A 225 21.07 -27.04 5.91
C GLY A 225 22.32 -26.68 5.10
N PHE A 226 22.72 -27.54 4.16
CA PHE A 226 23.86 -27.30 3.28
C PHE A 226 23.53 -26.29 2.17
N LEU A 227 22.37 -26.43 1.53
CA LEU A 227 21.96 -25.57 0.42
C LEU A 227 21.85 -24.12 0.88
N ILE A 228 21.15 -23.88 1.99
CA ILE A 228 20.95 -22.54 2.54
C ILE A 228 22.29 -21.89 2.89
N ASP A 229 23.20 -22.60 3.57
CA ASP A 229 24.54 -22.08 3.87
C ASP A 229 25.29 -21.61 2.62
N LYS A 230 25.28 -22.43 1.57
CA LYS A 230 26.02 -22.17 0.33
C LYS A 230 25.39 -21.02 -0.45
N PHE A 231 24.09 -21.04 -0.65
CA PHE A 231 23.41 -20.09 -1.51
C PHE A 231 23.19 -18.73 -0.85
N LEU A 232 22.90 -18.68 0.45
CA LEU A 232 22.87 -17.41 1.21
C LEU A 232 24.27 -16.92 1.60
N GLY A 233 25.34 -17.63 1.23
CA GLY A 233 26.71 -17.23 1.56
C GLY A 233 26.93 -17.06 3.06
N VAL A 234 26.34 -17.94 3.87
CA VAL A 234 26.40 -17.88 5.32
C VAL A 234 27.84 -18.15 5.77
N LYS A 235 28.40 -17.21 6.54
CA LYS A 235 29.75 -17.35 7.09
C LYS A 235 29.67 -18.08 8.45
N PRO A 236 30.41 -19.17 8.66
CA PRO A 236 30.53 -19.78 9.98
C PRO A 236 31.25 -18.83 10.94
N LEU A 237 31.02 -19.00 12.25
CA LEU A 237 31.63 -18.13 13.29
C LEU A 237 33.15 -17.97 13.19
N LYS A 238 33.87 -18.99 12.71
CA LYS A 238 35.33 -18.93 12.52
C LYS A 238 35.80 -17.94 11.45
N LYS A 239 34.89 -17.51 10.57
CA LYS A 239 35.18 -16.64 9.41
C LYS A 239 34.60 -15.22 9.58
N ILE A 240 34.15 -14.87 10.78
CA ILE A 240 33.66 -13.53 11.11
C ILE A 240 34.50 -12.92 12.23
N ASP A 241 34.25 -11.64 12.51
CA ASP A 241 34.89 -10.93 13.62
C ASP A 241 34.80 -11.71 14.95
N PRO A 242 35.93 -11.91 15.68
CA PRO A 242 35.97 -12.70 16.91
C PRO A 242 35.10 -12.16 18.05
N VAL A 243 34.90 -10.84 18.14
CA VAL A 243 34.04 -10.24 19.17
C VAL A 243 32.59 -10.61 18.88
N ARG A 244 32.13 -10.38 17.64
CA ARG A 244 30.79 -10.75 17.20
C ARG A 244 30.52 -12.25 17.31
N ALA A 245 31.50 -13.07 16.96
CA ALA A 245 31.39 -14.52 17.09
C ALA A 245 31.14 -14.95 18.54
N ARG A 246 31.85 -14.34 19.50
CA ARG A 246 31.64 -14.61 20.94
C ARG A 246 30.26 -14.17 21.41
N VAL A 247 29.80 -12.99 21.02
CA VAL A 247 28.46 -12.49 21.37
C VAL A 247 27.39 -13.45 20.82
N LEU A 248 27.43 -13.78 19.53
CA LEU A 248 26.47 -14.70 18.91
C LEU A 248 26.44 -16.09 19.57
N GLN A 249 27.62 -16.66 19.85
CA GLN A 249 27.72 -17.93 20.55
C GLN A 249 27.10 -17.85 21.95
N SER A 250 27.44 -16.81 22.72
CA SER A 250 26.93 -16.62 24.07
C SER A 250 25.40 -16.46 24.10
N VAL A 251 24.84 -15.67 23.19
CA VAL A 251 23.38 -15.46 23.07
C VAL A 251 22.69 -16.77 22.74
N VAL A 252 23.17 -17.52 21.74
CA VAL A 252 22.56 -18.80 21.35
C VAL A 252 22.61 -19.81 22.49
N ASP A 253 23.71 -19.89 23.23
CA ASP A 253 23.84 -20.83 24.36
C ASP A 253 22.89 -20.47 25.52
N ARG A 254 22.81 -19.19 25.90
CA ARG A 254 21.84 -18.73 26.92
C ARG A 254 20.40 -19.01 26.50
N VAL A 255 20.04 -18.69 25.27
CA VAL A 255 18.68 -18.95 24.75
C VAL A 255 18.37 -20.44 24.76
N LYS A 256 19.29 -21.29 24.29
CA LYS A 256 19.11 -22.75 24.28
C LYS A 256 18.80 -23.28 25.67
N GLU A 257 19.55 -22.83 26.67
CA GLU A 257 19.31 -23.19 28.07
C GLU A 257 17.92 -22.71 28.52
N ARG A 258 17.62 -21.43 28.29
CA ARG A 258 16.36 -20.78 28.70
C ARG A 258 15.11 -21.44 28.09
N ILE A 259 15.18 -21.82 26.82
CA ILE A 259 14.06 -22.51 26.14
C ILE A 259 14.15 -24.04 26.27
N GLY A 260 15.17 -24.59 26.92
CA GLY A 260 15.37 -26.05 27.05
C GLY A 260 15.60 -26.79 25.73
N LEU A 261 16.29 -26.19 24.76
CA LEU A 261 16.62 -26.82 23.49
C LEU A 261 17.87 -27.69 23.60
N ARG A 262 17.70 -29.01 23.41
CA ARG A 262 18.80 -29.98 23.45
C ARG A 262 19.55 -30.06 22.11
N GLY A 263 20.83 -30.41 22.19
CA GLY A 263 21.69 -30.67 21.03
C GLY A 263 22.53 -29.47 20.58
N LYS A 264 23.40 -29.71 19.61
CA LYS A 264 24.27 -28.68 19.01
C LYS A 264 23.48 -27.87 17.98
N VAL A 265 23.64 -26.55 18.03
CA VAL A 265 23.12 -25.62 17.01
C VAL A 265 24.32 -25.02 16.29
N LYS A 266 24.35 -25.10 14.96
CA LYS A 266 25.39 -24.44 14.15
C LYS A 266 24.99 -22.99 13.92
N ILE A 267 25.91 -22.07 14.18
CA ILE A 267 25.65 -20.63 14.11
C ILE A 267 26.40 -20.06 12.90
N GLY A 268 25.69 -19.27 12.12
CA GLY A 268 26.21 -18.54 10.97
C GLY A 268 25.83 -17.06 11.00
N TYR A 269 26.51 -16.29 10.17
CA TYR A 269 26.25 -14.86 10.00
C TYR A 269 26.27 -14.46 8.51
N GLY A 270 25.30 -13.66 8.11
CA GLY A 270 25.20 -13.05 6.79
C GLY A 270 25.33 -11.53 6.86
N ASP A 271 26.31 -10.96 6.17
CA ASP A 271 26.52 -9.52 6.09
C ASP A 271 25.75 -8.94 4.89
N TYR A 272 24.54 -8.45 5.16
CA TYR A 272 23.60 -7.96 4.14
C TYR A 272 22.90 -6.68 4.61
N PRO A 273 22.47 -5.78 3.70
CA PRO A 273 21.83 -4.51 4.05
C PRO A 273 20.36 -4.66 4.51
N ILE A 274 20.05 -5.73 5.25
CA ILE A 274 18.75 -5.99 5.88
C ILE A 274 18.95 -6.64 7.24
N ILE A 275 17.94 -6.52 8.10
CA ILE A 275 17.89 -7.19 9.40
C ILE A 275 16.95 -8.39 9.30
N ASN A 276 17.51 -9.59 9.53
CA ASN A 276 16.75 -10.83 9.57
C ASN A 276 17.46 -11.88 10.44
N ALA A 277 16.75 -12.89 10.90
CA ALA A 277 17.35 -14.11 11.42
C ALA A 277 16.51 -15.29 10.94
N MET A 278 17.14 -16.45 10.82
CA MET A 278 16.43 -17.65 10.41
C MET A 278 17.02 -18.88 11.08
N ALA A 279 16.14 -19.75 11.57
CA ALA A 279 16.49 -21.12 11.86
C ALA A 279 16.11 -22.07 10.72
N TYR A 280 17.02 -22.99 10.39
CA TYR A 280 16.87 -23.87 9.22
C TYR A 280 17.62 -25.19 9.40
N GLY A 281 17.42 -26.07 8.43
CA GLY A 281 17.96 -27.42 8.42
C GLY A 281 16.94 -28.46 8.87
N PRO A 282 17.21 -29.75 8.57
CA PRO A 282 16.37 -30.85 9.02
C PRO A 282 16.45 -31.05 10.54
N PHE A 283 15.54 -31.84 11.10
CA PHE A 283 15.41 -32.08 12.54
C PHE A 283 16.72 -32.54 13.24
N PHE A 284 17.62 -33.20 12.51
CA PHE A 284 18.93 -33.66 13.00
C PHE A 284 20.08 -32.67 12.78
N ASP A 285 19.91 -31.63 11.95
CA ASP A 285 20.93 -30.62 11.64
C ASP A 285 20.38 -29.22 11.93
N LYS A 286 20.42 -28.84 13.21
CA LYS A 286 19.90 -27.55 13.71
C LYS A 286 20.87 -26.42 13.38
N ARG A 287 20.43 -25.45 12.56
CA ARG A 287 21.22 -24.27 12.19
C ARG A 287 20.45 -22.99 12.47
N ILE A 288 21.20 -21.93 12.77
CA ILE A 288 20.69 -20.56 12.85
C ILE A 288 21.64 -19.62 12.13
N CYS A 289 21.09 -18.67 11.38
CA CYS A 289 21.83 -17.61 10.73
C CYS A 289 21.25 -16.26 11.16
N VAL A 290 22.13 -15.37 11.63
CA VAL A 290 21.79 -13.96 11.89
C VAL A 290 22.26 -13.13 10.70
N ILE A 291 21.36 -12.34 10.16
CA ILE A 291 21.57 -11.52 8.98
C ILE A 291 21.42 -10.06 9.38
N ALA A 292 22.50 -9.31 9.28
CA ALA A 292 22.50 -7.88 9.60
C ALA A 292 23.62 -7.19 8.83
N PRO A 293 23.54 -5.88 8.58
CA PRO A 293 24.67 -5.12 8.08
C PRO A 293 25.76 -5.08 9.13
N ALA A 294 27.02 -5.31 8.75
CA ALA A 294 28.11 -5.26 9.72
C ALA A 294 28.26 -3.89 10.42
N SER A 295 27.79 -2.83 9.78
CA SER A 295 27.77 -1.45 10.30
C SER A 295 26.63 -1.17 11.29
N MET A 296 25.65 -2.06 11.42
CA MET A 296 24.46 -1.86 12.26
C MET A 296 24.36 -2.99 13.29
N PRO A 297 24.97 -2.83 14.49
CA PRO A 297 24.89 -3.85 15.52
C PRO A 297 23.45 -3.91 16.09
N ILE A 298 22.91 -5.12 16.17
CA ILE A 298 21.64 -5.39 16.86
C ILE A 298 21.93 -5.42 18.38
N PRO A 299 21.16 -4.71 19.22
CA PRO A 299 21.26 -4.81 20.67
C PRO A 299 21.16 -6.26 21.16
N GLU A 300 21.97 -6.63 22.15
CA GLU A 300 22.07 -8.02 22.60
C GLU A 300 20.75 -8.57 23.16
N ASP A 301 19.95 -7.74 23.82
CA ASP A 301 18.63 -8.11 24.36
C ASP A 301 17.62 -8.44 23.24
N GLU A 302 17.60 -7.64 22.19
CA GLU A 302 16.76 -7.87 21.01
C GLU A 302 17.23 -9.09 20.22
N LEU A 303 18.56 -9.24 20.07
CA LEU A 303 19.16 -10.42 19.45
C LEU A 303 18.81 -11.70 20.20
N GLU A 304 18.81 -11.67 21.54
CA GLU A 304 18.42 -12.79 22.38
C GLU A 304 16.96 -13.19 22.13
N ALA A 305 16.05 -12.22 22.05
CA ALA A 305 14.63 -12.49 21.76
C ALA A 305 14.39 -13.00 20.33
N ILE A 306 15.08 -12.44 19.33
CA ILE A 306 15.01 -12.91 17.94
C ILE A 306 15.53 -14.35 17.84
N VAL A 307 16.68 -14.64 18.46
CA VAL A 307 17.23 -16.01 18.50
C VAL A 307 16.29 -16.96 19.24
N ALA A 308 15.65 -16.52 20.32
CA ALA A 308 14.64 -17.33 21.02
C ALA A 308 13.43 -17.66 20.15
N HIS A 309 12.97 -16.72 19.32
CA HIS A 309 11.88 -16.94 18.36
C HIS A 309 12.26 -18.01 17.33
N GLU A 310 13.41 -17.81 16.68
CA GLU A 310 13.92 -18.72 15.64
C GLU A 310 14.20 -20.13 16.21
N LEU A 311 14.83 -20.23 17.38
CA LEU A 311 15.05 -21.52 18.03
C LEU A 311 13.75 -22.12 18.58
N GLY A 312 12.72 -21.31 18.84
CA GLY A 312 11.36 -21.76 19.11
C GLY A 312 10.79 -22.56 17.94
N HIS A 313 11.01 -22.13 16.69
CA HIS A 313 10.65 -22.90 15.51
C HIS A 313 11.37 -24.25 15.44
N VAL A 314 12.66 -24.28 15.79
CA VAL A 314 13.45 -25.54 15.85
C VAL A 314 12.91 -26.46 16.93
N LYS A 315 12.65 -25.94 18.15
CA LYS A 315 12.12 -26.70 19.28
C LYS A 315 10.78 -27.36 18.94
N LEU A 316 9.92 -26.66 18.21
CA LEU A 316 8.61 -27.14 17.79
C LEU A 316 8.61 -27.91 16.46
N HIS A 317 9.80 -28.16 15.88
CA HIS A 317 9.99 -28.90 14.63
C HIS A 317 9.17 -28.31 13.46
N HIS A 318 9.10 -26.97 13.39
CA HIS A 318 8.34 -26.28 12.36
C HIS A 318 8.80 -26.60 10.93
N PRO A 319 10.10 -26.67 10.61
CA PRO A 319 10.54 -27.09 9.28
C PRO A 319 10.02 -28.48 8.87
N ALA A 320 9.99 -29.45 9.80
CA ALA A 320 9.46 -30.78 9.55
C ALA A 320 7.93 -30.77 9.32
N LYS A 321 7.20 -29.93 10.08
CA LYS A 321 5.76 -29.74 9.88
C LYS A 321 5.45 -29.10 8.52
N LEU A 322 6.25 -28.14 8.08
CA LEU A 322 6.12 -27.52 6.75
C LEU A 322 6.37 -28.55 5.64
N LEU A 323 7.38 -29.42 5.79
CA LEU A 323 7.56 -30.55 4.88
C LEU A 323 6.32 -31.44 4.85
N LEU A 324 5.77 -31.80 6.01
CA LEU A 324 4.58 -32.65 6.09
C LEU A 324 3.37 -32.00 5.40
N ILE A 325 3.14 -30.70 5.63
CA ILE A 325 2.05 -29.95 4.99
C ILE A 325 2.25 -29.90 3.47
N SER A 326 3.45 -29.57 2.99
CA SER A 326 3.74 -29.53 1.55
C SER A 326 3.64 -30.90 0.90
N THR A 327 4.09 -31.96 1.58
CA THR A 327 3.99 -33.34 1.10
C THR A 327 2.53 -33.80 1.09
N ALA A 328 1.76 -33.46 2.11
CA ALA A 328 0.33 -33.76 2.18
C ALA A 328 -0.44 -33.05 1.06
N ASP A 329 -0.11 -31.79 0.72
CA ASP A 329 -0.72 -31.09 -0.42
C ASP A 329 -0.53 -31.87 -1.72
N ILE A 330 0.71 -32.28 -2.04
CA ILE A 330 1.01 -33.09 -3.24
C ILE A 330 0.31 -34.45 -3.17
N ALA A 331 0.30 -35.09 -2.01
CA ALA A 331 -0.33 -36.40 -1.81
C ALA A 331 -1.86 -36.34 -1.96
N ILE A 332 -2.51 -35.25 -1.55
CA ILE A 332 -3.96 -35.02 -1.73
C ILE A 332 -4.28 -34.75 -3.20
N ARG A 333 -3.43 -34.00 -3.90
CA ARG A 333 -3.61 -33.71 -5.33
C ARG A 333 -3.54 -34.97 -6.21
N TRP A 334 -2.77 -35.98 -5.79
CA TRP A 334 -2.55 -37.20 -6.56
C TRP A 334 -3.84 -37.98 -6.88
N PRO A 335 -4.66 -38.43 -5.90
CA PRO A 335 -5.91 -39.12 -6.20
C PRO A 335 -6.97 -38.21 -6.83
N LEU A 336 -6.89 -36.89 -6.60
CA LEU A 336 -7.83 -35.90 -7.16
C LEU A 336 -7.46 -35.44 -8.58
N ASP A 337 -6.34 -35.93 -9.14
CA ASP A 337 -5.83 -35.57 -10.46
C ASP A 337 -5.62 -34.06 -10.67
N ILE A 338 -5.37 -33.32 -9.57
CA ILE A 338 -5.09 -31.88 -9.60
C ILE A 338 -3.62 -31.68 -9.97
N PRO A 339 -3.27 -30.81 -10.94
CA PRO A 339 -1.87 -30.53 -11.27
C PRO A 339 -1.01 -30.25 -10.03
N ALA A 340 0.18 -30.84 -9.97
CA ALA A 340 1.04 -30.73 -8.79
C ALA A 340 1.77 -29.38 -8.76
N THR A 341 2.17 -28.90 -9.92
CA THR A 341 2.92 -27.66 -10.13
C THR A 341 2.39 -26.94 -11.37
N TYR A 342 2.80 -25.70 -11.61
CA TYR A 342 2.50 -25.04 -12.87
C TYR A 342 3.28 -25.64 -14.05
N TYR A 343 4.39 -26.38 -13.79
CA TYR A 343 5.15 -27.05 -14.85
C TYR A 343 4.36 -28.16 -15.53
N ASP A 344 3.38 -28.76 -14.84
CA ASP A 344 2.47 -29.75 -15.42
C ASP A 344 1.88 -29.28 -16.76
N PHE A 345 1.54 -27.99 -16.87
CA PHE A 345 0.98 -27.40 -18.08
C PHE A 345 2.00 -27.30 -19.21
N ALA A 346 3.27 -26.99 -18.93
CA ALA A 346 4.32 -26.95 -19.96
C ALA A 346 4.56 -28.29 -20.67
N PHE A 347 4.23 -29.39 -20.00
CA PHE A 347 4.31 -30.74 -20.57
C PHE A 347 2.98 -31.21 -21.19
N GLY A 348 1.93 -30.39 -21.18
CA GLY A 348 0.65 -30.67 -21.86
C GLY A 348 -0.44 -31.26 -20.96
N ARG A 349 -0.28 -31.20 -19.63
CA ARG A 349 -1.33 -31.65 -18.71
C ARG A 349 -2.51 -30.67 -18.69
N LYS A 350 -3.72 -31.20 -18.78
CA LYS A 350 -4.98 -30.44 -18.62
C LYS A 350 -5.46 -30.43 -17.18
N PHE A 351 -6.26 -29.44 -16.80
CA PHE A 351 -6.85 -29.36 -15.46
C PHE A 351 -8.37 -29.36 -15.54
N LEU A 352 -8.98 -30.52 -15.30
CA LEU A 352 -10.42 -30.73 -15.45
C LEU A 352 -11.16 -30.55 -14.11
N ILE A 353 -12.18 -29.71 -14.09
CA ILE A 353 -13.15 -29.60 -12.99
C ILE A 353 -14.54 -29.85 -13.57
N LEU A 354 -15.25 -30.87 -13.06
CA LEU A 354 -16.58 -31.26 -13.54
C LEU A 354 -16.63 -31.49 -15.07
N GLY A 355 -15.54 -32.00 -15.65
CA GLY A 355 -15.41 -32.24 -17.10
C GLY A 355 -15.00 -31.02 -17.93
N PHE A 356 -14.87 -29.84 -17.32
CA PHE A 356 -14.41 -28.62 -18.00
C PHE A 356 -12.93 -28.37 -17.73
N ASP A 357 -12.14 -28.14 -18.78
CA ASP A 357 -10.75 -27.71 -18.63
C ASP A 357 -10.70 -26.25 -18.18
N VAL A 358 -10.27 -26.04 -16.93
CA VAL A 358 -10.10 -24.71 -16.35
C VAL A 358 -8.68 -24.17 -16.53
N GLY A 359 -7.78 -24.97 -17.12
CA GLY A 359 -6.43 -24.59 -17.51
C GLY A 359 -5.59 -23.99 -16.37
N ILE A 360 -4.57 -23.24 -16.78
CA ILE A 360 -3.60 -22.63 -15.85
C ILE A 360 -4.23 -21.53 -14.98
N LEU A 361 -5.25 -20.83 -15.48
CA LEU A 361 -5.96 -19.81 -14.71
C LEU A 361 -6.73 -20.44 -13.53
N GLY A 362 -7.42 -21.55 -13.77
CA GLY A 362 -8.07 -22.32 -12.70
C GLY A 362 -7.05 -22.81 -11.67
N PHE A 363 -5.87 -23.24 -12.12
CA PHE A 363 -4.77 -23.64 -11.23
C PHE A 363 -4.26 -22.46 -10.37
N ILE A 364 -4.08 -21.26 -10.94
CA ILE A 364 -3.66 -20.07 -10.18
C ILE A 364 -4.69 -19.73 -9.09
N ILE A 365 -5.99 -19.71 -9.44
CA ILE A 365 -7.08 -19.39 -8.50
C ILE A 365 -7.14 -20.44 -7.38
N LEU A 366 -7.06 -21.73 -7.72
CA LEU A 366 -7.03 -22.80 -6.73
C LEU A 366 -5.84 -22.67 -5.78
N ASN A 367 -4.63 -22.42 -6.30
CA ASN A 367 -3.44 -22.28 -5.45
C ASN A 367 -3.51 -21.04 -4.57
N LEU A 368 -4.09 -19.93 -5.04
CA LEU A 368 -4.30 -18.74 -4.19
C LEU A 368 -5.22 -19.07 -3.00
N ALA A 369 -6.29 -19.85 -3.22
CA ALA A 369 -7.17 -20.31 -2.16
C ALA A 369 -6.47 -21.27 -1.19
N ILE A 370 -5.69 -22.22 -1.71
CA ILE A 370 -4.88 -23.14 -0.89
C ILE A 370 -3.86 -22.35 -0.06
N PHE A 371 -3.14 -21.39 -0.64
CA PHE A 371 -2.18 -20.57 0.11
C PHE A 371 -2.84 -19.76 1.22
N ALA A 372 -3.98 -19.11 0.94
CA ALA A 372 -4.73 -18.37 1.96
C ALA A 372 -5.13 -19.27 3.14
N PHE A 373 -5.48 -20.53 2.86
CA PHE A 373 -5.77 -21.54 3.88
C PHE A 373 -4.50 -22.00 4.62
N LEU A 374 -3.43 -22.35 3.91
CA LEU A 374 -2.16 -22.80 4.49
C LEU A 374 -1.50 -21.75 5.38
N TYR A 375 -1.65 -20.46 5.06
CA TYR A 375 -1.18 -19.35 5.88
C TYR A 375 -1.83 -19.30 7.27
N ILE A 376 -2.99 -19.93 7.49
CA ILE A 376 -3.56 -20.08 8.83
C ILE A 376 -2.64 -20.95 9.68
N PHE A 377 -2.14 -22.07 9.15
CA PHE A 377 -1.23 -22.96 9.87
C PHE A 377 0.13 -22.31 10.13
N ILE A 378 0.67 -21.58 9.14
CA ILE A 378 1.92 -20.84 9.31
C ILE A 378 1.78 -19.80 10.42
N ARG A 379 0.69 -19.03 10.45
CA ARG A 379 0.43 -18.07 11.54
C ARG A 379 0.26 -18.72 12.91
N ILE A 380 -0.31 -19.92 12.98
CA ILE A 380 -0.35 -20.70 14.23
C ILE A 380 1.07 -21.06 14.69
N MET A 381 1.93 -21.47 13.75
CA MET A 381 3.33 -21.79 14.02
C MET A 381 4.11 -20.55 14.49
N GLU A 382 3.92 -19.40 13.85
CA GLU A 382 4.46 -18.11 14.30
C GLU A 382 4.05 -17.79 15.74
N ALA A 383 2.75 -17.84 16.04
CA ALA A 383 2.26 -17.56 17.38
C ALA A 383 2.81 -18.56 18.43
N ASN A 384 2.99 -19.83 18.07
CA ASN A 384 3.58 -20.82 18.97
C ASN A 384 5.06 -20.55 19.28
N ALA A 385 5.82 -20.01 18.32
CA ALA A 385 7.19 -19.59 18.56
C ALA A 385 7.23 -18.34 19.45
N ASP A 386 6.39 -17.35 19.18
CA ASP A 386 6.21 -16.17 20.03
C ASP A 386 5.91 -16.58 21.50
N PHE A 387 5.06 -17.60 21.71
CA PHE A 387 4.78 -18.13 23.06
C PHE A 387 5.99 -18.77 23.74
N ILE A 388 6.91 -19.39 23.01
CA ILE A 388 8.15 -19.91 23.59
C ILE A 388 9.00 -18.76 24.13
N VAL A 389 9.11 -17.66 23.35
CA VAL A 389 9.86 -16.47 23.76
C VAL A 389 9.23 -15.85 25.00
N LYS A 390 7.90 -15.70 25.01
CA LYS A 390 7.18 -15.15 26.15
C LYS A 390 7.36 -15.99 27.41
N ARG A 391 7.23 -17.32 27.31
CA ARG A 391 7.44 -18.25 28.44
C ARG A 391 8.89 -18.28 28.92
N ALA A 392 9.84 -17.93 28.06
CA ALA A 392 11.25 -17.76 28.43
C ALA A 392 11.51 -16.43 29.16
N GLY A 393 10.50 -15.56 29.33
CA GLY A 393 10.63 -14.24 29.97
C GLY A 393 11.21 -13.17 29.04
N LEU A 394 11.18 -13.38 27.73
CA LEU A 394 11.76 -12.51 26.71
C LEU A 394 10.70 -11.71 25.91
N GLY A 395 9.45 -11.64 26.40
CA GLY A 395 8.32 -11.03 25.68
C GLY A 395 8.52 -9.54 25.38
N THR A 396 9.01 -8.77 26.35
CA THR A 396 9.30 -7.33 26.19
C THR A 396 10.41 -7.08 25.17
N GLN A 397 11.46 -7.90 25.20
CA GLN A 397 12.58 -7.83 24.26
C GLN A 397 12.13 -8.19 22.84
N LEU A 398 11.22 -9.17 22.69
CA LEU A 398 10.65 -9.49 21.37
C LEU A 398 9.77 -8.36 20.86
N ALA A 399 8.94 -7.74 21.71
CA ALA A 399 8.13 -6.59 21.32
C ALA A 399 9.02 -5.42 20.84
N LYS A 400 10.14 -5.17 21.52
CA LYS A 400 11.16 -4.19 21.12
C LYS A 400 11.82 -4.55 19.78
N ALA A 401 12.18 -5.82 19.56
CA ALA A 401 12.74 -6.29 18.31
C ALA A 401 11.74 -6.18 17.14
N LEU A 402 10.46 -6.51 17.35
CA LEU A 402 9.41 -6.37 16.35
C LEU A 402 9.18 -4.92 15.95
N TYR A 403 9.19 -4.00 16.92
CA TYR A 403 9.13 -2.56 16.64
C TYR A 403 10.33 -2.09 15.78
N THR A 404 11.52 -2.59 16.08
CA THR A 404 12.75 -2.29 15.32
C THR A 404 12.67 -2.76 13.88
N LEU A 405 12.18 -3.98 13.67
CA LEU A 405 11.98 -4.54 12.33
C LEU A 405 10.93 -3.74 11.56
N GLU A 406 9.79 -3.43 12.16
CA GLU A 406 8.74 -2.63 11.51
C GLU A 406 9.27 -1.25 11.11
N SER A 407 10.06 -0.61 11.98
CA SER A 407 10.69 0.68 11.70
C SER A 407 11.65 0.59 10.51
N PHE A 408 12.52 -0.41 10.48
CA PHE A 408 13.48 -0.62 9.39
C PHE A 408 12.81 -0.87 8.02
N TYR A 409 11.62 -1.47 8.00
CA TYR A 409 10.89 -1.78 6.76
C TYR A 409 9.81 -0.75 6.38
N ALA A 410 9.56 0.28 7.20
CA ALA A 410 8.42 1.20 7.08
C ALA A 410 8.35 1.97 5.74
N LEU A 411 9.50 2.40 5.19
CA LEU A 411 9.58 3.10 3.90
C LEU A 411 10.18 2.23 2.78
N GLY A 412 10.83 1.12 3.14
CA GLY A 412 11.51 0.24 2.18
C GLY A 412 10.57 -0.57 1.29
N GLN A 413 9.34 -0.84 1.74
CA GLN A 413 8.38 -1.64 0.96
C GLN A 413 7.62 -0.81 -0.08
N GLN A 414 8.20 -0.65 -1.26
CA GLN A 414 7.40 -0.33 -2.45
C GLN A 414 7.11 -1.64 -3.18
N VAL A 415 5.83 -2.00 -3.30
CA VAL A 415 5.39 -3.22 -4.01
C VAL A 415 5.97 -4.51 -3.39
N GLY A 416 6.05 -4.59 -2.06
CA GLY A 416 6.50 -5.80 -1.34
C GLY A 416 7.99 -6.15 -1.49
N LEU A 417 8.79 -5.27 -2.10
CA LEU A 417 10.24 -5.41 -2.25
C LEU A 417 10.93 -4.30 -1.45
N ASN A 418 11.94 -4.64 -0.66
CA ASN A 418 12.77 -3.62 -0.01
C ASN A 418 13.66 -2.94 -1.08
N VAL A 419 13.27 -1.74 -1.53
CA VAL A 419 13.98 -1.00 -2.58
C VAL A 419 15.42 -0.63 -2.20
N MET A 420 15.74 -0.62 -0.90
CA MET A 420 17.11 -0.42 -0.40
C MET A 420 18.07 -1.52 -0.89
N LEU A 421 17.57 -2.72 -1.20
CA LEU A 421 18.40 -3.81 -1.73
C LEU A 421 18.94 -3.50 -3.14
N LEU A 422 18.26 -2.62 -3.87
CA LEU A 422 18.51 -2.35 -5.29
C LEU A 422 18.93 -0.90 -5.57
N ALA A 423 18.84 -0.02 -4.57
CA ALA A 423 19.30 1.38 -4.61
C ALA A 423 20.75 1.51 -4.11
N ASP A 424 21.47 2.53 -4.59
CA ASP A 424 22.79 2.91 -4.05
C ASP A 424 22.68 3.79 -2.80
N GLU A 425 21.62 4.58 -2.73
CA GLU A 425 21.37 5.51 -1.65
C GLU A 425 20.93 4.76 -0.39
N LYS A 426 21.52 5.15 0.76
CA LYS A 426 21.16 4.62 2.07
C LYS A 426 20.26 5.61 2.79
N ILE A 427 19.42 5.10 3.69
CA ILE A 427 18.60 5.94 4.56
C ILE A 427 19.53 6.79 5.43
N ASP A 428 19.26 8.09 5.52
CA ASP A 428 19.95 8.99 6.43
C ASP A 428 19.37 8.94 7.86
N GLU A 429 20.09 9.48 8.84
CA GLU A 429 19.69 9.43 10.25
C GLU A 429 18.33 10.12 10.51
N ASP A 430 18.01 11.18 9.76
CA ASP A 430 16.79 11.97 9.94
C ASP A 430 15.56 11.21 9.44
N HIS A 431 15.66 10.56 8.28
CA HIS A 431 14.62 9.69 7.76
C HIS A 431 14.50 8.39 8.57
N ASP A 432 15.59 7.87 9.12
CA ASP A 432 15.55 6.72 10.04
C ASP A 432 14.77 7.09 11.31
N MET A 433 15.07 8.23 11.94
CA MET A 433 14.30 8.74 13.09
C MET A 433 12.80 8.84 12.80
N LEU A 434 12.43 9.40 11.64
CA LEU A 434 11.03 9.51 11.24
C LEU A 434 10.37 8.14 11.05
N GLN A 435 11.08 7.14 10.51
CA GLN A 435 10.56 5.77 10.40
C GLN A 435 10.25 5.16 11.76
N TYR A 436 11.12 5.37 12.75
CA TYR A 436 10.88 4.90 14.11
C TYR A 436 9.65 5.57 14.75
N ILE A 437 9.47 6.88 14.56
CA ILE A 437 8.28 7.60 15.04
C ILE A 437 7.02 7.09 14.32
N ASP A 438 7.04 7.01 12.99
CA ASP A 438 5.88 6.62 12.20
C ASP A 438 5.47 5.17 12.45
N ALA A 439 6.42 4.25 12.60
CA ALA A 439 6.16 2.86 12.97
C ALA A 439 5.54 2.74 14.39
N ALA A 440 6.05 3.50 15.36
CA ALA A 440 5.50 3.51 16.72
C ALA A 440 4.04 4.00 16.72
N ARG A 441 3.76 5.08 15.99
CA ARG A 441 2.42 5.64 15.83
C ARG A 441 1.48 4.69 15.10
N GLU A 442 1.94 4.04 14.02
CA GLU A 442 1.11 3.13 13.24
C GLU A 442 0.77 1.87 14.02
N ILE A 443 1.73 1.27 14.75
CA ILE A 443 1.46 0.15 15.64
C ILE A 443 0.47 0.56 16.75
N HIS A 444 0.67 1.73 17.36
CA HIS A 444 -0.24 2.26 18.38
C HIS A 444 -1.67 2.42 17.84
N LYS A 445 -1.83 3.02 16.65
CA LYS A 445 -3.13 3.14 15.96
C LYS A 445 -3.80 1.78 15.76
N GLN A 446 -3.04 0.78 15.33
CA GLN A 446 -3.56 -0.56 15.09
C GLN A 446 -3.92 -1.30 16.40
N LEU A 447 -3.21 -1.04 17.51
CA LEU A 447 -3.57 -1.52 18.84
C LEU A 447 -4.88 -0.89 19.35
N VAL A 448 -5.05 0.42 19.15
CA VAL A 448 -6.27 1.15 19.56
C VAL A 448 -7.46 0.77 18.69
N LEU A 449 -7.30 0.71 17.36
CA LEU A 449 -8.36 0.33 16.44
C LEU A 449 -7.80 -0.36 15.18
N PRO A 450 -7.84 -1.71 15.13
CA PRO A 450 -7.36 -2.45 13.97
C PRO A 450 -8.10 -2.08 12.68
N PRO A 451 -7.40 -1.67 11.60
CA PRO A 451 -8.03 -1.37 10.33
C PRO A 451 -8.61 -2.62 9.65
N ARG A 452 -9.71 -2.45 8.92
CA ARG A 452 -10.38 -3.57 8.21
C ARG A 452 -9.58 -4.11 7.03
N SER A 453 -8.71 -3.28 6.45
CA SER A 453 -7.82 -3.66 5.34
C SER A 453 -6.85 -4.78 5.73
N ILE A 454 -6.55 -4.94 7.02
CA ILE A 454 -5.71 -6.03 7.54
C ILE A 454 -6.26 -7.40 7.11
N ALA A 455 -7.58 -7.58 7.06
CA ALA A 455 -8.17 -8.84 6.62
C ALA A 455 -7.68 -9.26 5.23
N PHE A 456 -7.60 -8.30 4.30
CA PHE A 456 -7.09 -8.52 2.95
C PHE A 456 -5.57 -8.69 2.93
N ALA A 457 -4.83 -7.87 3.70
CA ALA A 457 -3.38 -7.99 3.80
C ALA A 457 -2.95 -9.39 4.28
N THR A 458 -3.69 -9.98 5.21
CA THR A 458 -3.39 -11.33 5.73
C THR A 458 -3.75 -12.49 4.80
N LEU A 459 -4.39 -12.24 3.65
CA LEU A 459 -4.50 -13.25 2.60
C LEU A 459 -3.17 -13.45 1.87
N LEU A 460 -2.33 -12.41 1.84
CA LEU A 460 -1.06 -12.39 1.12
C LEU A 460 0.16 -12.48 2.03
N ASN A 461 -0.02 -12.30 3.35
CA ASN A 461 1.04 -12.35 4.35
C ASN A 461 0.99 -13.62 5.21
N SER A 462 2.13 -14.31 5.31
CA SER A 462 2.31 -15.53 6.12
C SER A 462 2.45 -15.24 7.62
N HIS A 463 2.96 -14.07 8.00
CA HIS A 463 3.12 -13.68 9.41
C HIS A 463 1.86 -12.97 9.94
N PRO A 464 1.49 -13.18 11.22
CA PRO A 464 0.47 -12.35 11.86
C PRO A 464 0.90 -10.88 11.86
N PRO A 465 -0.04 -9.92 11.81
CA PRO A 465 0.28 -8.50 11.89
C PRO A 465 1.12 -8.16 13.14
N THR A 466 2.10 -7.27 12.98
CA THR A 466 3.08 -6.93 14.03
C THR A 466 2.42 -6.44 15.33
N PHE A 467 1.41 -5.58 15.25
CA PHE A 467 0.68 -5.09 16.43
C PHE A 467 0.01 -6.23 17.23
N LEU A 468 -0.48 -7.28 16.55
CA LEU A 468 -1.12 -8.42 17.21
C LEU A 468 -0.10 -9.28 17.96
N ARG A 469 1.10 -9.44 17.38
CA ARG A 469 2.23 -10.13 18.03
C ARG A 469 2.69 -9.35 19.27
N ILE A 470 2.92 -8.04 19.11
CA ILE A 470 3.30 -7.14 20.21
C ILE A 470 2.25 -7.16 21.33
N ALA A 471 0.96 -7.06 20.99
CA ALA A 471 -0.12 -7.16 21.97
C ALA A 471 -0.01 -8.45 22.78
N ASN A 472 0.13 -9.60 22.11
CA ASN A 472 0.17 -10.89 22.78
C ASN A 472 1.44 -11.09 23.65
N MET A 473 2.56 -10.47 23.27
CA MET A 473 3.80 -10.48 24.07
C MET A 473 3.69 -9.70 25.37
N LEU A 474 2.95 -8.59 25.35
CA LEU A 474 2.84 -7.67 26.48
C LEU A 474 1.60 -7.92 27.36
N LEU A 475 0.62 -8.68 26.89
CA LEU A 475 -0.52 -9.10 27.70
C LEU A 475 -0.08 -9.96 28.90
N PRO A 476 -0.76 -9.89 30.06
CA PRO A 476 -0.52 -10.82 31.16
C PRO A 476 -0.88 -12.27 30.75
N PRO A 477 -0.37 -13.30 31.46
CA PRO A 477 -0.61 -14.70 31.12
C PRO A 477 -2.09 -15.07 30.97
N ASP A 478 -2.96 -14.59 31.86
CA ASP A 478 -4.41 -14.86 31.84
C ASP A 478 -5.14 -14.13 30.69
N GLY A 479 -4.50 -13.12 30.12
CA GLY A 479 -5.00 -12.31 29.01
C GLY A 479 -4.55 -12.80 27.64
N GLU A 480 -3.75 -13.85 27.54
CA GLU A 480 -3.18 -14.30 26.26
C GLU A 480 -4.25 -14.62 25.21
N ILE A 481 -3.92 -14.38 23.94
CA ILE A 481 -4.75 -14.74 22.79
C ILE A 481 -4.19 -16.06 22.23
N PRO A 482 -4.93 -17.19 22.30
CA PRO A 482 -4.43 -18.49 21.83
C PRO A 482 -3.97 -18.47 20.37
N ALA A 483 -2.97 -19.30 20.02
CA ALA A 483 -2.37 -19.32 18.68
C ALA A 483 -3.39 -19.47 17.53
N ARG A 484 -4.40 -20.31 17.71
CA ARG A 484 -5.50 -20.49 16.73
C ARG A 484 -6.32 -19.21 16.54
N GLN A 485 -6.56 -18.46 17.62
CA GLN A 485 -7.28 -17.20 17.56
C GLN A 485 -6.42 -16.12 16.89
N VAL A 486 -5.12 -16.03 17.23
CA VAL A 486 -4.17 -15.10 16.59
C VAL A 486 -4.17 -15.25 15.06
N ALA A 487 -4.21 -16.49 14.56
CA ALA A 487 -4.20 -16.76 13.13
C ALA A 487 -5.45 -16.28 12.37
N ILE A 488 -6.63 -16.28 13.01
CA ILE A 488 -7.91 -15.94 12.34
C ILE A 488 -8.43 -14.55 12.69
N LEU A 489 -7.96 -13.95 13.79
CA LEU A 489 -8.42 -12.65 14.27
C LEU A 489 -8.30 -11.53 13.24
N PRO A 490 -7.24 -11.45 12.41
CA PRO A 490 -7.15 -10.47 11.31
C PRO A 490 -8.36 -10.47 10.37
N ALA A 491 -8.86 -11.65 10.01
CA ALA A 491 -10.05 -11.78 9.16
C ALA A 491 -11.34 -11.35 9.91
N LYS A 492 -11.39 -11.55 11.24
CA LYS A 492 -12.53 -11.16 12.08
C LYS A 492 -12.67 -9.64 12.23
N PHE A 493 -11.58 -8.86 12.08
CA PHE A 493 -11.62 -7.39 12.17
C PHE A 493 -12.46 -6.70 11.09
N LEU A 494 -12.93 -7.42 10.05
CA LEU A 494 -14.00 -6.95 9.18
C LEU A 494 -15.25 -6.54 9.97
N ARG A 495 -15.53 -7.23 11.09
CA ARG A 495 -16.63 -6.96 12.00
C ARG A 495 -16.19 -5.97 13.08
N ARG A 496 -16.89 -4.84 13.17
CA ARG A 496 -16.56 -3.76 14.13
C ARG A 496 -16.60 -4.21 15.60
N LYS A 497 -17.48 -5.15 15.95
CA LYS A 497 -17.58 -5.72 17.31
C LYS A 497 -16.27 -6.40 17.73
N GLU A 498 -15.64 -7.14 16.82
CA GLU A 498 -14.40 -7.87 17.06
C GLU A 498 -13.22 -6.91 17.25
N SER A 499 -13.12 -5.87 16.40
CA SER A 499 -12.12 -4.81 16.58
C SER A 499 -12.24 -4.15 17.95
N ARG A 500 -13.46 -3.79 18.38
CA ARG A 500 -13.68 -3.17 19.70
C ARG A 500 -13.35 -4.12 20.86
N SER A 501 -13.75 -5.38 20.76
CA SER A 501 -13.44 -6.39 21.77
C SER A 501 -11.93 -6.59 21.92
N PHE A 502 -11.19 -6.56 20.82
CA PHE A 502 -9.74 -6.61 20.84
C PHE A 502 -9.16 -5.36 21.50
N SER A 503 -9.57 -4.16 21.07
CA SER A 503 -9.11 -2.88 21.65
C SER A 503 -9.28 -2.83 23.17
N SER A 504 -10.45 -3.23 23.67
CA SER A 504 -10.71 -3.28 25.12
C SER A 504 -9.79 -4.27 25.85
N LYS A 505 -9.49 -5.42 25.21
CA LYS A 505 -8.60 -6.45 25.78
C LYS A 505 -7.14 -5.98 25.83
N VAL A 506 -6.68 -5.21 24.84
CA VAL A 506 -5.28 -4.77 24.71
C VAL A 506 -5.01 -3.37 25.27
N ALA A 507 -6.03 -2.65 25.75
CA ALA A 507 -5.85 -1.34 26.38
C ALA A 507 -4.75 -1.30 27.47
N PRO A 508 -4.59 -2.32 28.34
CA PRO A 508 -3.51 -2.35 29.35
C PRO A 508 -2.10 -2.47 28.77
N VAL A 509 -1.96 -2.84 27.49
CA VAL A 509 -0.66 -3.00 26.82
C VAL A 509 -0.06 -1.66 26.38
N LEU A 510 -0.91 -0.67 26.10
CA LEU A 510 -0.48 0.61 25.52
C LEU A 510 0.64 1.30 26.32
N PRO A 511 0.56 1.43 27.66
CA PRO A 511 1.63 2.08 28.43
C PRO A 511 2.97 1.32 28.36
N ALA A 512 2.92 -0.02 28.34
CA ALA A 512 4.13 -0.83 28.23
C ALA A 512 4.78 -0.67 26.85
N PHE A 513 3.98 -0.62 25.78
CA PHE A 513 4.48 -0.37 24.42
C PHE A 513 5.06 1.04 24.27
N ASP A 514 4.40 2.05 24.84
CA ASP A 514 4.89 3.43 24.86
C ASP A 514 6.26 3.52 25.57
N ALA A 515 6.43 2.85 26.71
CA ALA A 515 7.70 2.83 27.44
C ALA A 515 8.84 2.16 26.63
N ILE A 516 8.55 1.05 25.94
CA ILE A 516 9.51 0.32 25.10
C ILE A 516 9.99 1.20 23.94
N THR A 517 9.05 1.78 23.20
CA THR A 517 9.34 2.59 22.01
C THR A 517 10.11 3.86 22.39
N ARG A 518 9.66 4.57 23.44
CA ARG A 518 10.34 5.76 23.97
C ARG A 518 11.79 5.45 24.37
N THR A 519 12.00 4.43 25.20
CA THR A 519 13.33 4.09 25.73
C THR A 519 14.28 3.75 24.59
N LYS A 520 13.82 2.96 23.62
CA LYS A 520 14.63 2.59 22.47
C LYS A 520 14.96 3.82 21.60
N PHE A 521 13.98 4.64 21.28
CA PHE A 521 14.15 5.82 20.44
C PHE A 521 15.18 6.80 21.02
N VAL A 522 15.04 7.13 22.32
CA VAL A 522 15.97 8.04 23.00
C VAL A 522 17.38 7.43 23.09
N ALA A 523 17.50 6.12 23.35
CA ALA A 523 18.80 5.46 23.38
C ALA A 523 19.49 5.48 22.01
N GLN A 524 18.74 5.20 20.95
CA GLN A 524 19.25 5.10 19.58
C GLN A 524 19.62 6.47 18.99
N PHE A 525 18.83 7.51 19.28
CA PHE A 525 18.99 8.84 18.70
C PHE A 525 19.39 9.91 19.74
N SER A 526 20.03 9.49 20.83
CA SER A 526 20.42 10.35 21.96
C SER A 526 21.18 11.60 21.52
N ARG A 527 22.04 11.48 20.51
CA ARG A 527 22.81 12.61 19.96
C ARG A 527 21.94 13.70 19.33
N ARG A 528 20.83 13.33 18.70
CA ARG A 528 19.90 14.25 18.02
C ARG A 528 18.79 14.75 18.95
N VAL A 529 18.26 13.86 19.79
CA VAL A 529 17.13 14.15 20.69
C VAL A 529 17.56 14.90 21.95
N GLY A 530 18.75 14.61 22.49
CA GLY A 530 19.19 15.13 23.78
C GLY A 530 18.33 14.60 24.94
N ASN A 531 18.15 15.42 25.98
CA ASN A 531 17.42 15.06 27.20
C ASN A 531 15.94 15.51 27.21
N ASP A 532 15.50 16.26 26.19
CA ASP A 532 14.15 16.84 26.11
C ASP A 532 13.43 16.32 24.86
N LEU A 533 12.83 15.14 24.98
CA LEU A 533 12.04 14.56 23.90
C LEU A 533 10.82 15.42 23.51
N PRO A 534 10.02 15.97 24.45
CA PRO A 534 8.95 16.91 24.10
C PRO A 534 9.42 18.11 23.29
N GLY A 535 10.49 18.78 23.71
CA GLY A 535 11.04 19.93 22.98
C GLY A 535 11.59 19.55 21.60
N PHE A 536 12.21 18.37 21.47
CA PHE A 536 12.61 17.84 20.17
C PHE A 536 11.39 17.59 19.26
N LEU A 537 10.34 16.95 19.77
CA LEU A 537 9.10 16.66 19.02
C LEU A 537 8.37 17.94 18.60
N GLU A 538 8.43 18.96 19.45
CA GLU A 538 7.97 20.31 19.14
C GLU A 538 8.78 20.92 17.99
N GLY A 539 10.12 20.85 18.07
CA GLY A 539 11.03 21.39 17.06
C GLY A 539 10.85 20.79 15.66
N ILE A 540 10.68 19.47 15.56
CA ILE A 540 10.45 18.80 14.26
C ILE A 540 9.02 18.96 13.72
N GLN A 541 8.13 19.57 14.51
CA GLN A 541 6.74 19.88 14.14
C GLN A 541 6.03 18.74 13.38
N LEU A 542 5.85 17.58 14.02
CA LEU A 542 5.17 16.44 13.38
C LEU A 542 3.85 16.84 12.70
N HIS A 543 3.61 16.27 11.54
CA HIS A 543 2.55 16.65 10.60
C HIS A 543 1.13 16.66 11.20
N GLY A 544 0.30 17.64 10.82
CA GLY A 544 -1.12 17.71 11.16
C GLY A 544 -1.76 19.07 10.86
N ASN A 545 -3.09 19.11 10.81
CA ASN A 545 -3.91 20.33 10.60
C ASN A 545 -3.89 21.29 11.82
N LYS A 546 -2.70 21.62 12.32
CA LYS A 546 -2.47 22.34 13.58
C LYS A 546 -3.08 23.75 13.55
N ALA A 547 -2.69 24.56 12.56
CA ALA A 547 -3.16 25.94 12.43
C ALA A 547 -4.68 26.01 12.24
N LEU A 548 -5.23 25.13 11.41
CA LEU A 548 -6.66 25.08 11.11
C LEU A 548 -7.53 24.78 12.34
N LEU A 549 -7.07 23.88 13.22
CA LEU A 549 -7.80 23.47 14.41
C LEU A 549 -7.63 24.47 15.57
N LEU A 550 -6.49 25.15 15.68
CA LEU A 550 -6.27 26.18 16.71
C LEU A 550 -7.15 27.42 16.50
N GLU A 551 -7.44 27.76 15.25
CA GLU A 551 -8.22 28.95 14.89
C GLU A 551 -9.74 28.73 14.89
N ASN A 552 -10.20 27.49 14.99
CA ASN A 552 -11.61 27.14 14.79
C ASN A 552 -12.14 26.17 15.85
N THR A 553 -13.42 26.32 16.19
CA THR A 553 -14.16 25.25 16.87
C THR A 553 -14.22 24.02 15.95
N ALA A 554 -14.03 22.85 16.54
CA ALA A 554 -14.02 21.58 15.83
C ALA A 554 -14.91 20.56 16.52
N LEU A 555 -15.42 19.62 15.73
CA LEU A 555 -16.05 18.41 16.21
C LEU A 555 -14.99 17.31 16.22
N ALA A 556 -14.70 16.78 17.40
CA ALA A 556 -13.79 15.65 17.59
C ALA A 556 -14.60 14.36 17.78
N MET A 557 -14.51 13.46 16.81
CA MET A 557 -15.17 12.15 16.84
C MET A 557 -14.15 11.06 17.16
N ARG A 558 -14.36 10.34 18.26
CA ARG A 558 -13.54 9.19 18.65
C ARG A 558 -13.78 8.02 17.70
N LYS A 559 -12.72 7.52 17.05
CA LYS A 559 -12.83 6.47 16.01
C LYS A 559 -13.35 5.12 16.55
N ALA A 560 -13.06 4.82 17.82
CA ALA A 560 -13.43 3.56 18.45
C ALA A 560 -14.96 3.34 18.47
N ASP A 561 -15.72 4.36 18.88
CA ASP A 561 -17.14 4.26 19.19
C ASP A 561 -18.06 5.26 18.45
N ASP A 562 -17.48 6.16 17.65
CA ASP A 562 -18.12 7.29 16.98
C ASP A 562 -18.70 8.35 17.95
N MET A 563 -18.26 8.36 19.20
CA MET A 563 -18.70 9.40 20.13
C MET A 563 -18.04 10.73 19.74
N THR A 564 -18.87 11.76 19.58
CA THR A 564 -18.43 13.08 19.11
C THR A 564 -18.60 14.12 20.20
N ARG A 565 -17.64 15.03 20.33
CA ARG A 565 -17.69 16.20 21.21
C ARG A 565 -17.34 17.47 20.44
N ILE A 566 -17.85 18.61 20.90
CA ILE A 566 -17.41 19.93 20.42
C ILE A 566 -16.21 20.35 21.25
N VAL A 567 -15.17 20.79 20.55
CA VAL A 567 -13.89 21.11 21.14
C VAL A 567 -13.38 22.40 20.51
N GLN A 568 -12.83 23.29 21.32
CA GLN A 568 -12.01 24.40 20.82
C GLN A 568 -10.58 24.13 21.23
N VAL A 569 -9.73 23.83 20.25
CA VAL A 569 -8.32 23.51 20.52
C VAL A 569 -7.61 24.81 20.88
N GLU A 570 -7.08 24.89 22.09
CA GLU A 570 -6.40 26.09 22.58
C GLU A 570 -4.91 26.04 22.29
N ARG A 571 -4.32 24.85 22.48
CA ARG A 571 -2.89 24.62 22.27
C ARG A 571 -2.59 23.16 21.96
N ILE A 572 -1.36 22.94 21.50
CA ILE A 572 -0.80 21.61 21.31
C ILE A 572 0.16 21.36 22.47
N ALA A 573 0.02 20.21 23.14
CA ALA A 573 0.97 19.78 24.15
C ALA A 573 1.76 18.58 23.62
N TYR A 574 3.08 18.69 23.64
CA TYR A 574 3.98 17.59 23.27
C TYR A 574 4.24 16.71 24.49
N ARG A 575 4.25 15.39 24.28
CA ARG A 575 4.39 14.40 25.34
C ARG A 575 5.75 13.74 25.26
N ASP A 576 6.19 13.19 26.39
CA ASP A 576 7.41 12.40 26.48
C ASP A 576 7.19 10.95 25.98
N THR A 577 6.69 10.83 24.74
CA THR A 577 6.45 9.56 24.04
C THR A 577 6.45 9.80 22.54
N ILE A 578 6.75 8.77 21.75
CA ILE A 578 6.72 8.83 20.27
C ILE A 578 5.50 8.14 19.65
N THR A 579 4.71 7.39 20.44
CA THR A 579 3.48 6.73 19.97
C THR A 579 2.31 7.71 19.89
N THR A 580 2.22 8.62 20.87
CA THR A 580 1.26 9.73 20.91
C THR A 580 2.00 11.05 21.17
N PRO A 581 2.84 11.49 20.22
CA PRO A 581 3.85 12.53 20.45
C PRO A 581 3.28 13.92 20.79
N TYR A 582 2.02 14.16 20.45
CA TYR A 582 1.32 15.39 20.81
C TYR A 582 -0.17 15.14 20.99
N VAL A 583 -0.78 15.99 21.81
CA VAL A 583 -2.23 16.04 22.02
C VAL A 583 -2.76 17.45 21.79
N TYR A 584 -4.01 17.51 21.36
CA TYR A 584 -4.76 18.76 21.32
C TYR A 584 -5.37 18.99 22.71
N VAL A 585 -4.93 20.05 23.38
CA VAL A 585 -5.55 20.52 24.62
C VAL A 585 -6.70 21.41 24.20
N ALA A 586 -7.91 20.94 24.46
CA ALA A 586 -9.12 21.60 23.98
C ALA A 586 -10.11 21.88 25.10
N ARG A 587 -10.77 23.03 24.99
CA ARG A 587 -11.91 23.39 25.83
C ARG A 587 -13.16 22.69 25.33
N VAL A 588 -13.88 22.07 26.25
CA VAL A 588 -15.17 21.40 26.02
C VAL A 588 -16.22 22.11 26.85
N TRP A 589 -17.43 22.21 26.32
CA TRP A 589 -18.57 22.80 27.01
C TRP A 589 -19.56 21.69 27.39
N ASP A 590 -19.55 21.33 28.67
CA ASP A 590 -20.45 20.32 29.25
C ASP A 590 -21.56 21.01 30.08
N ASP A 591 -22.60 20.27 30.50
CA ASP A 591 -23.71 20.77 31.35
C ASP A 591 -23.24 21.43 32.66
N ALA A 592 -22.01 21.12 33.11
CA ALA A 592 -21.41 21.59 34.37
C ALA A 592 -20.42 22.77 34.19
N GLY A 593 -20.21 23.28 32.98
CA GLY A 593 -19.27 24.37 32.67
C GLY A 593 -18.16 23.98 31.68
N ALA A 594 -17.19 24.88 31.50
CA ALA A 594 -16.07 24.66 30.60
C ALA A 594 -15.01 23.74 31.26
N SER A 595 -14.77 22.58 30.66
CA SER A 595 -13.73 21.63 31.08
C SER A 595 -12.61 21.58 30.03
N THR A 596 -11.38 21.25 30.45
CA THR A 596 -10.26 21.06 29.51
C THR A 596 -10.03 19.56 29.33
N VAL A 597 -9.93 19.11 28.08
CA VAL A 597 -9.73 17.71 27.73
C VAL A 597 -8.54 17.58 26.77
N GLU A 598 -7.74 16.53 26.95
CA GLU A 598 -6.67 16.17 26.03
C GLU A 598 -7.17 15.17 24.99
N LEU A 599 -7.00 15.50 23.72
CA LEU A 599 -7.46 14.69 22.60
C LEU A 599 -6.26 14.20 21.80
N VAL A 600 -6.12 12.88 21.72
CA VAL A 600 -5.11 12.23 20.88
C VAL A 600 -5.53 12.37 19.41
N PRO A 601 -4.73 13.03 18.55
CA PRO A 601 -5.10 13.29 17.16
C PRO A 601 -5.35 12.01 16.35
N ASP A 602 -4.58 10.97 16.65
CA ASP A 602 -4.63 9.70 15.93
C ASP A 602 -5.87 8.85 16.30
N ASP A 603 -6.46 9.07 17.48
CA ASP A 603 -7.67 8.37 17.96
C ASP A 603 -8.97 9.08 17.56
N HIS A 604 -8.85 10.35 17.18
CA HIS A 604 -9.97 11.21 16.85
C HIS A 604 -9.97 11.60 15.38
N GLU A 605 -11.15 11.92 14.88
CA GLU A 605 -11.34 12.57 13.60
C GLU A 605 -11.87 13.98 13.87
N PHE A 606 -11.20 14.99 13.30
CA PHE A 606 -11.56 16.38 13.50
C PHE A 606 -12.23 16.93 12.24
N SER A 607 -13.33 17.65 12.44
CA SER A 607 -13.98 18.44 11.40
C SER A 607 -14.23 19.84 11.94
N ILE A 608 -13.92 20.86 11.15
CA ILE A 608 -14.23 22.25 11.52
C ILE A 608 -15.75 22.40 11.69
N PHE A 609 -16.15 23.13 12.72
CA PHE A 609 -17.54 23.37 13.04
C PHE A 609 -17.74 24.77 13.61
N ARG A 610 -18.81 25.46 13.21
CA ARG A 610 -19.20 26.78 13.69
C ARG A 610 -20.69 26.79 13.98
N MET A 611 -21.07 27.28 15.16
CA MET A 611 -22.47 27.44 15.53
C MET A 611 -23.13 28.52 14.66
N ALA A 612 -24.43 28.36 14.37
CA ALA A 612 -25.22 29.28 13.55
C ALA A 612 -24.79 29.46 12.08
N ASP A 613 -23.70 28.84 11.63
CA ASP A 613 -23.35 28.78 10.22
C ASP A 613 -24.44 28.03 9.41
N HIS A 614 -24.61 28.46 8.16
CA HIS A 614 -25.58 27.86 7.24
C HIS A 614 -24.94 26.69 6.49
N TYR A 615 -25.22 25.47 6.95
CA TYR A 615 -24.72 24.24 6.36
C TYR A 615 -25.60 23.76 5.21
N ARG A 616 -24.99 23.18 4.17
CA ARG A 616 -25.74 22.56 3.07
C ARG A 616 -25.64 21.04 3.09
N LEU A 617 -26.71 20.36 3.48
CA LEU A 617 -26.80 18.90 3.52
C LEU A 617 -27.49 18.33 2.28
N LYS A 618 -26.86 17.35 1.62
CA LYS A 618 -27.36 16.76 0.36
C LYS A 618 -28.81 16.25 0.39
N LYS A 619 -29.30 15.77 1.55
CA LYS A 619 -30.66 15.21 1.70
C LYS A 619 -31.67 16.15 2.35
N LEU A 620 -31.21 17.26 2.95
CA LEU A 620 -32.01 18.09 3.84
C LEU A 620 -32.02 19.57 3.43
N GLY A 621 -31.31 19.95 2.37
CA GLY A 621 -31.25 21.35 1.94
C GLY A 621 -30.28 22.15 2.78
N GLU A 622 -30.56 23.44 2.93
CA GLU A 622 -29.80 24.32 3.82
C GLU A 622 -30.36 24.18 5.25
N CYS A 623 -29.47 24.05 6.21
CA CYS A 623 -29.83 23.86 7.61
C CYS A 623 -28.91 24.68 8.51
N THR A 624 -29.46 25.18 9.60
CA THR A 624 -28.74 25.84 10.67
C THR A 624 -28.69 24.90 11.88
N VAL A 625 -27.54 24.85 12.55
CA VAL A 625 -27.44 24.06 13.77
C VAL A 625 -27.93 24.92 14.93
N THR A 626 -29.12 24.61 15.45
CA THR A 626 -29.80 25.39 16.51
C THR A 626 -29.49 24.93 17.91
N ARG A 627 -29.31 23.62 18.12
CA ARG A 627 -29.03 23.08 19.44
C ARG A 627 -28.07 21.92 19.35
N ILE A 628 -27.04 21.98 20.17
CA ILE A 628 -26.11 20.88 20.33
C ILE A 628 -26.18 20.40 21.77
N PRO A 629 -26.52 19.12 22.00
CA PRO A 629 -26.43 18.57 23.33
C PRO A 629 -24.99 18.70 23.90
N PRO A 630 -24.84 18.95 25.20
CA PRO A 630 -23.55 19.25 25.82
C PRO A 630 -22.68 18.02 26.15
N ALA A 631 -23.07 16.79 25.76
CA ALA A 631 -22.34 15.57 26.10
C ALA A 631 -21.77 14.82 24.88
N GLU A 632 -21.14 13.66 25.08
CA GLU A 632 -20.77 12.77 23.96
C GLU A 632 -22.01 12.36 23.15
N MET A 633 -22.00 12.61 21.83
CA MET A 633 -23.16 12.39 20.97
C MET A 633 -22.88 11.58 19.72
N LYS A 634 -23.94 10.94 19.20
CA LYS A 634 -23.97 10.30 17.87
C LYS A 634 -24.83 11.04 16.84
N LYS A 635 -25.70 11.95 17.29
CA LYS A 635 -26.64 12.70 16.47
C LYS A 635 -26.72 14.14 16.98
N LEU A 636 -26.97 15.06 16.07
CA LEU A 636 -27.14 16.50 16.30
C LEU A 636 -28.54 16.91 15.86
N VAL A 637 -29.15 17.86 16.56
CA VAL A 637 -30.43 18.44 16.14
C VAL A 637 -30.13 19.66 15.28
N VAL A 638 -30.64 19.64 14.04
CA VAL A 638 -30.51 20.77 13.11
C VAL A 638 -31.88 21.31 12.77
N GLU A 639 -31.99 22.64 12.65
CA GLU A 639 -33.17 23.29 12.10
C GLU A 639 -33.04 23.36 10.58
N ILE A 640 -34.14 23.07 9.90
CA ILE A 640 -34.23 23.06 8.45
C ILE A 640 -35.14 24.23 8.04
N ASP A 641 -34.65 25.04 7.10
CA ASP A 641 -35.38 26.14 6.44
C ASP A 641 -35.82 27.32 7.32
N GLY A 642 -35.27 27.52 8.53
CA GLY A 642 -35.56 28.69 9.38
C GLY A 642 -37.04 28.81 9.82
N ALA A 643 -37.82 27.75 9.62
CA ALA A 643 -39.26 27.67 9.89
C ALA A 643 -39.57 26.88 11.17
N GLY A 644 -38.58 26.62 12.03
CA GLY A 644 -38.73 25.86 13.29
C GLY A 644 -38.78 24.34 13.15
N ASN A 645 -38.70 23.79 11.94
CA ASN A 645 -38.70 22.34 11.72
C ASN A 645 -37.34 21.73 12.07
N THR A 646 -37.28 20.96 13.15
CA THR A 646 -36.05 20.31 13.62
C THR A 646 -35.96 18.85 13.17
N ARG A 647 -34.74 18.38 12.84
CA ARG A 647 -34.45 16.97 12.58
C ARG A 647 -33.12 16.55 13.20
N GLU A 648 -33.05 15.28 13.62
CA GLU A 648 -31.80 14.68 14.04
C GLU A 648 -30.96 14.21 12.84
N VAL A 649 -29.72 14.67 12.77
CA VAL A 649 -28.75 14.32 11.75
C VAL A 649 -27.52 13.67 12.39
N LYS A 650 -27.02 12.58 11.80
CA LYS A 650 -25.77 11.96 12.26
C LYS A 650 -24.57 12.86 11.93
N TYR A 651 -23.63 12.98 12.86
CA TYR A 651 -22.41 13.79 12.70
C TYR A 651 -21.67 13.61 11.36
N PRO A 652 -21.47 12.39 10.82
CA PRO A 652 -20.77 12.21 9.54
C PRO A 652 -21.41 12.94 8.34
N ALA A 653 -22.66 13.38 8.45
CA ALA A 653 -23.31 14.19 7.42
C ALA A 653 -22.85 15.66 7.43
N LEU A 654 -22.44 16.20 8.59
CA LEU A 654 -21.98 17.59 8.77
C LEU A 654 -20.46 17.75 8.57
N ARG A 655 -19.73 16.64 8.42
CA ARG A 655 -18.28 16.62 8.18
C ARG A 655 -17.90 17.39 6.91
N ASN A 656 -16.94 18.31 7.03
CA ASN A 656 -16.32 19.07 5.93
C ASN A 656 -17.34 19.77 5.00
N GLN A 657 -18.48 20.19 5.54
CA GLN A 657 -19.51 20.88 4.77
C GLN A 657 -19.14 22.35 4.54
N LEU A 658 -19.58 22.88 3.42
CA LEU A 658 -19.41 24.29 3.06
C LEU A 658 -20.49 25.12 3.73
N THR A 659 -20.09 26.24 4.33
CA THR A 659 -21.00 27.22 4.93
C THR A 659 -21.03 28.51 4.11
N ARG A 660 -22.13 29.27 4.17
CA ARG A 660 -22.25 30.56 3.46
C ARG A 660 -21.20 31.54 3.95
N GLU A 661 -20.99 31.54 5.26
CA GLU A 661 -20.06 32.38 6.00
C GLU A 661 -18.61 32.10 5.58
N LEU A 662 -18.26 30.82 5.40
CA LEU A 662 -16.93 30.44 4.93
C LEU A 662 -16.62 30.97 3.53
N ILE A 663 -17.61 30.94 2.62
CA ILE A 663 -17.43 31.44 1.24
C ILE A 663 -17.40 32.97 1.22
N ALA A 664 -18.25 33.64 2.01
CA ALA A 664 -18.23 35.10 2.13
C ALA A 664 -16.89 35.61 2.70
N ALA A 665 -16.31 34.86 3.64
CA ALA A 665 -15.02 35.18 4.24
C ALA A 665 -13.79 34.89 3.35
N LEU A 666 -13.98 34.55 2.07
CA LEU A 666 -12.89 34.40 1.10
C LEU A 666 -12.38 35.74 0.57
N ASP A 667 -13.13 36.84 0.77
CA ASP A 667 -12.71 38.15 0.31
C ASP A 667 -11.33 38.54 0.90
N GLY A 668 -10.43 38.97 0.02
CA GLY A 668 -9.04 39.29 0.33
C GLY A 668 -8.09 38.10 0.55
N LYS A 669 -8.59 36.85 0.60
CA LYS A 669 -7.79 35.64 0.93
C LYS A 669 -7.21 34.96 -0.31
N THR A 670 -6.07 34.29 -0.12
CA THR A 670 -5.48 33.40 -1.13
C THR A 670 -6.37 32.17 -1.32
N VAL A 671 -6.68 31.78 -2.55
CA VAL A 671 -7.37 30.53 -2.90
C VAL A 671 -6.52 29.72 -3.86
N PHE A 672 -6.66 28.40 -3.81
CA PHE A 672 -5.97 27.49 -4.72
C PHE A 672 -6.93 27.08 -5.84
N ILE A 673 -6.50 27.25 -7.08
CA ILE A 673 -7.27 26.82 -8.23
C ILE A 673 -6.66 25.52 -8.72
N ASP A 674 -7.37 24.42 -8.48
CA ASP A 674 -6.99 23.10 -8.97
C ASP A 674 -7.82 22.77 -10.22
N ASP A 675 -7.21 22.87 -11.39
CA ASP A 675 -7.83 22.43 -12.65
C ASP A 675 -7.54 20.96 -12.97
N LYS A 676 -7.10 20.20 -11.97
CA LYS A 676 -6.60 18.82 -12.03
C LYS A 676 -5.26 18.68 -12.75
N GLU A 677 -4.76 19.64 -13.52
CA GLU A 677 -3.47 19.56 -14.22
C GLU A 677 -2.32 20.15 -13.41
N ALA A 678 -2.53 21.34 -12.86
CA ALA A 678 -1.60 22.00 -11.95
C ALA A 678 -2.40 22.85 -10.96
N ILE A 679 -1.84 23.04 -9.77
CA ILE A 679 -2.44 23.99 -8.84
C ILE A 679 -1.84 25.35 -9.12
N ASP A 680 -2.73 26.31 -9.30
CA ASP A 680 -2.38 27.71 -9.39
C ASP A 680 -2.84 28.46 -8.14
N VAL A 681 -2.19 29.58 -7.86
CA VAL A 681 -2.46 30.39 -6.66
C VAL A 681 -3.09 31.71 -7.10
N ALA A 682 -4.23 32.05 -6.50
CA ALA A 682 -4.94 33.30 -6.76
C ALA A 682 -5.34 33.98 -5.46
N ARG A 683 -5.61 35.29 -5.50
CA ARG A 683 -6.23 36.05 -4.42
C ARG A 683 -7.68 36.33 -4.80
N CYS A 684 -8.62 35.99 -3.92
CA CYS A 684 -9.99 36.41 -4.10
C CYS A 684 -10.11 37.88 -3.70
N THR A 685 -10.47 38.75 -4.65
CA THR A 685 -10.52 40.21 -4.45
C THR A 685 -11.94 40.73 -4.19
N ARG A 686 -12.95 39.92 -4.52
CA ARG A 686 -14.35 40.21 -4.23
C ARG A 686 -15.20 38.94 -4.28
N VAL A 687 -16.15 38.82 -3.35
CA VAL A 687 -17.20 37.79 -3.35
C VAL A 687 -18.56 38.44 -3.60
N THR A 688 -19.25 38.01 -4.65
CA THR A 688 -20.63 38.44 -4.94
C THR A 688 -21.61 37.46 -4.30
N ILE A 689 -22.40 37.93 -3.34
CA ILE A 689 -23.38 37.14 -2.58
C ILE A 689 -24.65 36.93 -3.42
N ALA A 690 -25.26 35.73 -3.34
CA ALA A 690 -26.54 35.41 -3.96
C ALA A 690 -27.49 34.72 -2.97
N GLU A 691 -28.79 34.61 -3.28
CA GLU A 691 -29.78 33.96 -2.41
C GLU A 691 -29.48 32.49 -2.11
N LYS A 692 -28.81 31.78 -3.03
CA LYS A 692 -28.41 30.37 -2.90
C LYS A 692 -26.92 30.24 -3.14
N LEU A 693 -26.23 29.40 -2.36
CA LEU A 693 -24.77 29.14 -2.46
C LEU A 693 -24.25 28.96 -3.91
N PRO A 694 -24.90 28.19 -4.82
CA PRO A 694 -24.44 28.05 -6.21
C PRO A 694 -24.36 29.35 -7.01
N GLY A 695 -25.11 30.38 -6.62
CA GLY A 695 -25.13 31.68 -7.30
C GLY A 695 -24.00 32.61 -6.91
N TYR A 696 -23.20 32.27 -5.88
CA TYR A 696 -22.10 33.13 -5.43
C TYR A 696 -21.06 33.30 -6.53
N GLY A 697 -20.58 34.52 -6.72
CA GLY A 697 -19.51 34.87 -7.66
C GLY A 697 -18.19 35.12 -6.93
N LEU A 698 -17.08 34.66 -7.48
CA LEU A 698 -15.73 34.88 -6.98
C LEU A 698 -14.91 35.62 -8.03
N VAL A 699 -14.33 36.76 -7.68
CA VAL A 699 -13.33 37.46 -8.52
C VAL A 699 -11.95 37.07 -8.01
N LEU A 700 -11.15 36.44 -8.88
CA LEU A 700 -9.86 35.84 -8.55
C LEU A 700 -8.75 36.52 -9.36
N GLU A 701 -7.77 37.11 -8.68
CA GLU A 701 -6.57 37.69 -9.28
C GLU A 701 -5.39 36.73 -9.11
N MET A 702 -4.73 36.35 -10.21
CA MET A 702 -3.67 35.35 -10.18
C MET A 702 -2.41 35.89 -9.48
N HIS A 703 -1.73 35.07 -8.68
CA HIS A 703 -0.53 35.51 -7.98
C HIS A 703 0.58 35.91 -8.97
N GLY A 704 1.04 37.17 -8.90
CA GLY A 704 2.07 37.69 -9.80
C GLY A 704 1.58 38.04 -11.21
N SER A 705 0.27 38.12 -11.46
CA SER A 705 -0.32 38.58 -12.73
C SER A 705 -1.49 39.52 -12.48
N SER A 706 -1.65 40.55 -13.31
CA SER A 706 -2.77 41.52 -13.23
C SER A 706 -4.09 41.00 -13.83
N THR A 707 -4.16 39.73 -14.22
CA THR A 707 -5.35 39.13 -14.82
C THR A 707 -6.35 38.68 -13.75
N ALA A 708 -7.52 39.32 -13.72
CA ALA A 708 -8.65 38.91 -12.90
C ALA A 708 -9.60 37.97 -13.66
N ARG A 709 -10.06 36.91 -13.00
CA ARG A 709 -11.02 35.92 -13.52
C ARG A 709 -12.24 35.85 -12.61
N THR A 710 -13.43 35.93 -13.18
CA THR A 710 -14.68 35.80 -12.43
C THR A 710 -15.26 34.39 -12.61
N GLU A 711 -15.53 33.69 -11.51
CA GLU A 711 -16.07 32.34 -11.50
C GLU A 711 -17.32 32.24 -10.65
N LYS A 712 -18.31 31.42 -11.08
CA LYS A 712 -19.50 31.13 -10.28
C LYS A 712 -19.30 29.87 -9.45
N LEU A 713 -19.70 29.90 -8.19
CA LEU A 713 -19.56 28.77 -7.27
C LEU A 713 -20.30 27.51 -7.76
N GLY A 714 -21.41 27.67 -8.48
CA GLY A 714 -22.16 26.57 -9.10
C GLY A 714 -21.31 25.73 -10.05
N ASN A 715 -20.30 26.34 -10.68
CA ASN A 715 -19.36 25.72 -11.62
C ASN A 715 -18.10 25.19 -10.92
N LEU A 716 -18.00 25.35 -9.60
CA LEU A 716 -16.85 24.96 -8.80
C LEU A 716 -17.25 23.91 -7.74
N ARG A 717 -16.30 23.04 -7.42
CA ARG A 717 -16.30 22.13 -6.31
C ARG A 717 -15.25 22.67 -5.35
N VAL A 718 -15.68 22.89 -4.13
CA VAL A 718 -14.88 23.53 -3.10
C VAL A 718 -14.41 22.46 -2.13
N SER A 719 -13.10 22.33 -1.93
CA SER A 719 -12.49 21.49 -0.92
C SER A 719 -11.76 22.34 0.13
N LEU A 720 -11.66 21.79 1.34
CA LEU A 720 -11.07 22.45 2.49
C LEU A 720 -9.91 21.62 3.03
N GLY A 721 -8.92 22.32 3.59
CA GLY A 721 -7.95 21.78 4.53
C GLY A 721 -6.74 21.09 3.91
N ARG A 722 -6.82 20.53 2.68
CA ARG A 722 -5.70 19.84 2.04
C ARG A 722 -5.62 20.09 0.55
N LEU A 723 -4.43 20.47 0.13
CA LEU A 723 -4.01 20.58 -1.25
C LEU A 723 -3.05 19.43 -1.58
N ALA A 724 -3.22 18.80 -2.74
CA ALA A 724 -2.31 17.79 -3.25
C ALA A 724 -2.02 18.04 -4.72
N MET A 725 -0.74 18.22 -5.06
CA MET A 725 -0.25 18.50 -6.40
C MET A 725 0.74 17.42 -6.85
N SER A 726 0.63 16.96 -8.09
CA SER A 726 1.65 16.13 -8.73
C SER A 726 2.44 16.98 -9.74
N PHE A 727 3.73 16.68 -9.91
CA PHE A 727 4.61 17.38 -10.83
C PHE A 727 4.66 16.70 -12.19
N HIS A 728 4.61 17.51 -13.24
CA HIS A 728 4.73 17.10 -14.62
C HIS A 728 5.99 17.71 -15.22
N GLU A 729 6.69 16.95 -16.07
CA GLU A 729 7.92 17.40 -16.74
C GLU A 729 7.65 18.32 -17.95
N ASP A 730 6.38 18.53 -18.31
CA ASP A 730 5.96 19.34 -19.46
C ASP A 730 6.18 20.84 -19.20
N GLU A 731 6.89 21.53 -20.09
CA GLU A 731 7.29 22.94 -19.96
C GLU A 731 6.10 23.89 -19.76
N LYS A 732 4.91 23.53 -20.28
CA LYS A 732 3.71 24.37 -20.16
C LYS A 732 3.24 24.59 -18.72
N TYR A 733 3.67 23.75 -17.76
CA TYR A 733 3.30 23.88 -16.35
C TYR A 733 4.32 24.66 -15.52
N VAL A 734 5.53 24.90 -16.06
CA VAL A 734 6.65 25.53 -15.34
C VAL A 734 6.26 26.89 -14.77
N GLU A 735 5.53 27.71 -15.52
CA GLU A 735 5.10 29.03 -15.07
C GLU A 735 4.13 28.96 -13.87
N ARG A 736 3.25 27.97 -13.86
CA ARG A 736 2.27 27.75 -12.77
C ARG A 736 2.98 27.25 -11.52
N TYR A 737 3.93 26.33 -11.68
CA TYR A 737 4.78 25.87 -10.58
C TYR A 737 5.64 27.02 -10.02
N ASN A 738 6.18 27.89 -10.89
CA ASN A 738 6.91 29.08 -10.45
C ASN A 738 6.02 30.02 -9.62
N ARG A 739 4.75 30.26 -10.03
CA ARG A 739 3.80 31.05 -9.22
C ARG A 739 3.53 30.41 -7.87
N PHE A 740 3.27 29.10 -7.85
CA PHE A 740 3.03 28.36 -6.61
C PHE A 740 4.23 28.45 -5.65
N PHE A 741 5.44 28.19 -6.15
CA PHE A 741 6.64 28.25 -5.31
C PHE A 741 7.02 29.69 -4.91
N SER A 742 6.77 30.68 -5.76
CA SER A 742 6.95 32.09 -5.39
C SER A 742 6.03 32.47 -4.22
N TRP A 743 4.78 32.00 -4.27
CA TRP A 743 3.86 32.12 -3.15
C TRP A 743 4.38 31.37 -1.91
N CYS A 744 4.92 30.16 -2.06
CA CYS A 744 5.51 29.43 -0.93
C CYS A 744 6.70 30.17 -0.30
N VAL A 745 7.55 30.82 -1.09
CA VAL A 745 8.68 31.63 -0.58
C VAL A 745 8.17 32.82 0.24
N ALA A 746 7.09 33.48 -0.21
CA ALA A 746 6.50 34.63 0.47
C ALA A 746 5.70 34.24 1.73
N ALA A 747 4.84 33.23 1.62
CA ALA A 747 3.95 32.80 2.70
C ALA A 747 4.62 31.84 3.70
N LYS A 748 5.75 31.25 3.33
CA LYS A 748 6.51 30.24 4.09
C LYS A 748 5.63 29.14 4.71
N PRO A 749 4.72 28.51 3.94
CA PRO A 749 3.90 27.44 4.47
C PRO A 749 4.75 26.19 4.68
N TRP A 750 4.40 25.40 5.69
CA TRP A 750 4.90 24.04 5.82
C TRP A 750 4.21 23.11 4.84
N LEU A 751 4.97 22.41 4.01
CA LEU A 751 4.47 21.45 3.04
C LEU A 751 5.22 20.13 3.09
N HIS A 752 4.55 19.08 2.66
CA HIS A 752 5.16 17.79 2.35
C HIS A 752 5.64 17.79 0.91
N LEU A 753 6.92 17.49 0.72
CA LEU A 753 7.56 17.36 -0.58
C LEU A 753 7.93 15.90 -0.80
N PHE A 754 7.47 15.32 -1.91
CA PHE A 754 7.81 13.98 -2.36
C PHE A 754 8.72 14.08 -3.59
N LEU A 755 9.82 13.34 -3.57
CA LEU A 755 10.81 13.26 -4.62
C LEU A 755 10.79 11.89 -5.29
N LYS A 756 11.20 11.83 -6.57
CA LYS A 756 11.38 10.60 -7.36
C LYS A 756 12.61 9.78 -6.93
N LYS A 757 12.86 9.67 -5.62
CA LYS A 757 13.98 8.92 -5.05
C LYS A 757 13.52 7.60 -4.43
N PRO A 758 14.34 6.54 -4.48
CA PRO A 758 13.98 5.24 -3.89
C PRO A 758 13.97 5.28 -2.36
N VAL A 759 14.82 6.09 -1.75
CA VAL A 759 14.91 6.36 -0.31
C VAL A 759 15.12 7.86 -0.07
N ASN A 760 14.92 8.35 1.15
CA ASN A 760 15.06 9.77 1.52
C ASN A 760 14.27 10.73 0.61
N GLY A 761 13.12 10.27 0.11
CA GLY A 761 12.31 10.98 -0.87
C GLY A 761 11.23 11.87 -0.28
N THR A 762 11.10 11.97 1.05
CA THR A 762 9.95 12.62 1.68
C THR A 762 10.39 13.66 2.70
N PHE A 763 10.13 14.93 2.40
CA PHE A 763 10.46 16.05 3.28
C PHE A 763 9.20 16.72 3.80
N TYR A 764 9.25 17.22 5.04
CA TYR A 764 8.32 18.23 5.53
C TYR A 764 9.13 19.48 5.75
N CYS A 765 8.81 20.54 5.02
CA CYS A 765 9.72 21.66 4.82
C CYS A 765 8.98 22.95 4.48
N THR A 766 9.74 24.04 4.55
CA THR A 766 9.36 25.34 3.99
C THR A 766 10.26 25.65 2.80
N VAL A 767 9.72 26.32 1.79
CA VAL A 767 10.47 26.75 0.60
C VAL A 767 11.11 28.10 0.91
N THR A 768 12.42 28.22 0.74
CA THR A 768 13.18 29.43 1.08
C THR A 768 13.63 30.23 -0.13
N ALA A 769 13.92 29.56 -1.24
CA ALA A 769 14.28 30.21 -2.49
C ALA A 769 13.78 29.39 -3.69
N LEU A 770 13.59 30.09 -4.81
CA LEU A 770 13.17 29.53 -6.08
C LEU A 770 14.13 30.00 -7.17
N GLU A 771 14.67 29.06 -7.93
CA GLU A 771 15.29 29.32 -9.23
C GLU A 771 14.27 28.95 -10.32
N PRO A 772 13.61 29.93 -10.98
CA PRO A 772 12.48 29.68 -11.86
C PRO A 772 12.77 28.61 -12.92
N GLY A 773 11.93 27.56 -12.94
CA GLY A 773 12.04 26.42 -13.87
C GLY A 773 13.28 25.53 -13.71
N LYS A 774 14.14 25.78 -12.72
CA LYS A 774 15.36 25.00 -12.48
C LYS A 774 15.29 24.20 -11.19
N ALA A 775 15.19 24.88 -10.06
CA ALA A 775 15.32 24.27 -8.74
C ALA A 775 14.56 25.03 -7.66
N ILE A 776 14.26 24.33 -6.57
CA ILE A 776 13.74 24.91 -5.33
C ILE A 776 14.75 24.67 -4.21
N SER A 777 14.91 25.64 -3.32
CA SER A 777 15.64 25.47 -2.07
C SER A 777 14.66 25.40 -0.92
N ILE A 778 14.86 24.42 -0.05
CA ILE A 778 14.01 24.17 1.11
C ILE A 778 14.84 24.20 2.39
N ILE A 779 14.16 24.46 3.50
CA ILE A 779 14.64 24.10 4.84
C ILE A 779 13.66 23.08 5.40
N ASP A 780 14.17 21.90 5.73
CA ASP A 780 13.37 20.83 6.30
C ASP A 780 13.08 21.05 7.79
N ARG A 781 12.25 20.16 8.36
CA ARG A 781 11.89 20.16 9.79
C ARG A 781 13.07 20.00 10.75
N PHE A 782 14.23 19.60 10.26
CA PHE A 782 15.47 19.46 11.04
C PHE A 782 16.40 20.67 10.86
N GLY A 783 15.96 21.71 10.14
CA GLY A 783 16.74 22.91 9.88
C GLY A 783 17.78 22.76 8.78
N LYS A 784 17.77 21.64 8.04
CA LYS A 784 18.75 21.38 6.98
C LYS A 784 18.31 22.04 5.68
N ALA A 785 19.17 22.88 5.14
CA ALA A 785 18.97 23.48 3.82
C ALA A 785 19.33 22.47 2.72
N SER A 786 18.45 22.31 1.74
CA SER A 786 18.67 21.44 0.57
C SER A 786 18.08 22.06 -0.69
N THR A 787 18.71 21.82 -1.84
CA THR A 787 18.24 22.32 -3.14
C THR A 787 17.94 21.15 -4.05
N PHE A 788 16.75 21.15 -4.66
CA PHE A 788 16.27 20.07 -5.52
C PHE A 788 15.86 20.61 -6.90
N PRO A 789 16.29 19.96 -7.99
CA PRO A 789 15.83 20.32 -9.33
C PRO A 789 14.37 19.93 -9.53
N PHE A 790 13.64 20.67 -10.37
CA PHE A 790 12.22 20.40 -10.65
C PHE A 790 11.96 18.98 -11.16
N LYS A 791 12.92 18.38 -11.87
CA LYS A 791 12.81 17.02 -12.43
C LYS A 791 12.74 15.93 -11.36
N GLU A 792 13.33 16.18 -10.19
CA GLU A 792 13.29 15.26 -9.05
C GLU A 792 11.99 15.35 -8.26
N LEU A 793 11.18 16.40 -8.45
CA LEU A 793 9.91 16.56 -7.74
C LEU A 793 8.87 15.59 -8.28
N ASP A 794 8.15 14.95 -7.37
CA ASP A 794 7.08 14.00 -7.68
C ASP A 794 5.71 14.57 -7.29
N ALA A 795 5.54 14.91 -6.02
CA ALA A 795 4.30 15.47 -5.50
C ALA A 795 4.53 16.42 -4.33
N ILE A 796 3.53 17.26 -4.06
CA ILE A 796 3.43 18.08 -2.85
C ILE A 796 2.08 17.85 -2.19
N LEU A 797 2.09 17.84 -0.86
CA LEU A 797 0.89 17.91 -0.04
C LEU A 797 0.99 19.05 0.97
N LEU A 798 -0.02 19.91 1.01
CA LEU A 798 -0.03 21.10 1.84
C LEU A 798 -1.36 21.18 2.59
N ASP A 799 -1.29 21.26 3.93
CA ASP A 799 -2.44 21.60 4.75
C ASP A 799 -2.61 23.14 4.74
N HIS A 800 -3.81 23.65 4.47
CA HIS A 800 -4.06 25.10 4.38
C HIS A 800 -5.39 25.55 5.00
N SER A 801 -5.43 26.79 5.48
CA SER A 801 -6.63 27.41 6.07
C SER A 801 -7.64 27.93 5.05
N SER A 802 -7.22 28.06 3.80
CA SER A 802 -8.09 28.55 2.74
C SER A 802 -8.83 27.44 2.00
N VAL A 803 -9.30 27.74 0.80
CA VAL A 803 -10.15 26.91 -0.03
C VAL A 803 -9.42 26.49 -1.30
N GLU A 804 -9.62 25.23 -1.67
CA GLU A 804 -9.27 24.70 -2.99
C GLU A 804 -10.52 24.70 -3.88
N LEU A 805 -10.42 25.35 -5.04
CA LEU A 805 -11.47 25.49 -6.04
C LEU A 805 -11.15 24.56 -7.22
N LYS A 806 -11.98 23.54 -7.41
CA LYS A 806 -11.92 22.60 -8.55
C LYS A 806 -13.10 22.85 -9.49
N ALA A 807 -12.92 22.88 -10.80
CA ALA A 807 -14.06 23.07 -11.70
C ALA A 807 -15.00 21.84 -11.77
N ARG A 808 -16.32 22.03 -11.62
CA ARG A 808 -17.38 21.01 -11.74
C ARG A 808 -17.69 20.58 -13.17
N GLU A 809 -17.55 21.48 -14.14
CA GLU A 809 -17.78 21.18 -15.57
C GLU A 809 -16.79 20.14 -16.12
N GLN A 810 -15.80 19.75 -15.33
CA GLN A 810 -14.69 18.91 -15.73
C GLN A 810 -14.82 17.44 -15.31
N ASP A 811 -15.97 17.00 -14.78
CA ASP A 811 -16.20 15.60 -14.43
C ASP A 811 -16.77 14.82 -15.63
N SER A 812 -16.12 13.72 -16.01
CA SER A 812 -16.65 12.79 -17.02
C SER A 812 -17.99 12.19 -16.58
N LEU A 813 -18.73 11.58 -17.50
CA LEU A 813 -20.02 10.92 -17.20
C LEU A 813 -19.86 9.89 -16.07
N LEU A 814 -18.74 9.16 -16.07
CA LEU A 814 -18.38 8.22 -15.01
C LEU A 814 -17.93 8.87 -13.72
N GLN A 815 -17.18 9.99 -13.74
CA GLN A 815 -16.88 10.71 -12.51
C GLN A 815 -18.16 11.23 -11.86
N LYS A 816 -19.16 11.64 -12.65
CA LYS A 816 -20.49 12.00 -12.17
C LYS A 816 -21.24 10.79 -11.56
N ILE A 817 -21.17 9.61 -12.19
CA ILE A 817 -21.76 8.35 -11.69
C ILE A 817 -21.02 7.84 -10.44
N ALA A 818 -19.69 7.80 -10.45
CA ALA A 818 -18.85 7.39 -9.34
C ALA A 818 -19.03 8.33 -8.14
N VAL A 819 -19.19 9.63 -8.38
CA VAL A 819 -19.60 10.59 -7.34
C VAL A 819 -21.02 10.29 -6.87
N ALA A 820 -21.98 9.98 -7.74
CA ALA A 820 -23.33 9.58 -7.31
C ALA A 820 -23.32 8.30 -6.45
N ILE A 821 -22.50 7.31 -6.81
CA ILE A 821 -22.31 6.05 -6.08
C ILE A 821 -21.53 6.26 -4.77
N SER A 822 -20.49 7.10 -4.76
CA SER A 822 -19.76 7.47 -3.54
C SER A 822 -20.62 8.32 -2.61
N THR A 823 -21.58 9.06 -3.15
CA THR A 823 -22.61 9.78 -2.39
C THR A 823 -23.62 8.80 -1.79
N ALA A 824 -23.87 7.65 -2.43
CA ALA A 824 -24.68 6.57 -1.90
C ALA A 824 -23.94 5.67 -0.89
N ARG A 825 -22.60 5.71 -0.85
CA ARG A 825 -21.76 4.95 0.08
C ARG A 825 -20.75 5.85 0.80
N HIS A 826 -21.18 6.39 1.94
CA HIS A 826 -20.25 6.89 2.96
C HIS A 826 -19.32 5.75 3.40
N LYS A 827 -18.06 5.81 2.96
CA LYS A 827 -16.81 5.23 3.53
C LYS A 827 -15.89 4.74 2.42
N ILE A 828 -14.91 5.55 2.05
CA ILE A 828 -13.61 5.03 1.62
C ILE A 828 -12.53 5.88 2.29
N PRO A 829 -12.09 5.50 3.51
CA PRO A 829 -10.82 5.97 4.03
C PRO A 829 -9.72 5.18 3.33
N TRP A 830 -8.67 5.86 2.89
CA TRP A 830 -7.44 5.25 2.36
C TRP A 830 -7.57 4.52 1.02
N VAL A 831 -7.43 5.30 -0.05
CA VAL A 831 -6.64 4.87 -1.21
C VAL A 831 -5.64 6.01 -1.45
N PRO A 832 -4.32 5.81 -1.26
CA PRO A 832 -3.36 6.72 -1.86
C PRO A 832 -3.62 6.68 -3.36
N ARG A 833 -3.94 7.84 -3.95
CA ARG A 833 -3.93 7.99 -5.41
C ARG A 833 -2.48 7.85 -5.84
N TRP A 834 -2.12 6.63 -6.20
CA TRP A 834 -1.14 6.39 -7.24
C TRP A 834 -1.89 6.58 -8.55
#